data_AF-A0AAN6VQP9-F1
#
_entry.id   AF-A0AAN6VQP9-F1
#
_cell.length_a   1.000
_cell.length_b   1.000
_cell.length_c   1.000
_cell.angle_alpha   90.00
_cell.angle_beta   90.00
_cell.angle_gamma   90.00
#
_symmetry.space_group_name_H-M   'P 1'
#
loop_
_entity.id
_entity.type
_entity.pdbx_description
1 polymer ?
#
loop_
_entity_poly.entity_id
_entity_poly.type
_entity_poly.pdbx_seq_one_letter_code
_entity_poly.pdbx_strand_id
1 'polypeptide(L)'
;MPFISRDLEAYRRDERLGHKLLTPEERIRLLKPYLPSPPPRSRSRSRTESSTPDARAEKQARLGVRRFLRRQYHVLVFTLIHVFFSLYIRIRQACHAVANRIYSVYYHHHRTPELIRRDVKGLGRLPKHVSVILTLEDQRRSGAGLERLINEVTDVAAWCASAGIPQLSIYEKTASARRTPPASNLPWRPMGQTSRKHLSIVLISAEDGRDSMVDLTKTLAEMSQRKKLNTADISMELVDAELSESVMSEPDLLILFSPHVELAGYPPWQIRLTEIFHVRDNQGVGYQVFYRALRNPPGKDCCAEEEMSIFRPPIVRSGTAALNRALFSKKIKLAAAAVQDNKLISQYRKTLQSGREILRVDRISPIRSHPDKALAEQGRKCLLLAPSVTAEASDTWGPVLKEGVQKQELTVVPYELQLDYDYWNHRDIMVSILPEELHDEIPVGFNVAGHVAHLNLRDNYLPYKQIVAEILLDKNPQIKTVINKIDNVGSESEFRTFQYEVLAGPDDMNVQVTENHCVFEFDYAKVYWNSKLEAEHGRLANLFQPGEVVCDVMAGIGPFAVPAGKRRVFVWANDKNPESYKYLEVSIKNNKVAPFVRPFCEDGRAFIHQAADSVLEASQKGECAVTTHKEKKQQPPPQKDDQSDAKKKSKSRPVYVVREERTPIPPTIAHFVMNLPASAIEFLSSYRGVYAGREALFAPHTATKLPLVHVHCFSYKADDETPRVDICERITKELGFAVRPAAVTTTMGAAAADDGNGDDDEEEGVVRVHNVRDVAPTKSMYCASFRLPREVAFAPRG
;
A
#
# COMPACT_ATOMS: atom_id res chain seq x y z
N MET A 1 0.76 49.76 6.86
CA MET A 1 0.05 50.54 7.89
C MET A 1 -0.81 49.59 8.70
N PRO A 2 -0.95 49.76 10.03
CA PRO A 2 -1.92 48.99 10.80
C PRO A 2 -3.35 49.30 10.36
N PHE A 3 -4.22 48.29 10.33
CA PHE A 3 -5.62 48.46 9.94
C PHE A 3 -6.34 49.38 10.93
N ILE A 4 -7.10 50.35 10.40
CA ILE A 4 -7.91 51.24 11.23
C ILE A 4 -9.02 50.40 11.88
N SER A 5 -9.12 50.44 13.21
CA SER A 5 -10.00 49.56 14.01
C SER A 5 -11.47 49.56 13.51
N ARG A 6 -11.94 50.70 13.01
CA ARG A 6 -13.30 50.86 12.47
C ARG A 6 -13.55 50.05 11.20
N ASP A 7 -12.56 49.96 10.32
CA ASP A 7 -12.65 49.20 9.06
C ASP A 7 -12.60 47.69 9.34
N LEU A 8 -11.79 47.30 10.33
CA LEU A 8 -11.68 45.91 10.78
C LEU A 8 -12.98 45.42 11.43
N GLU A 9 -13.63 46.24 12.24
CA GLU A 9 -14.93 45.93 12.84
C GLU A 9 -16.05 45.83 11.79
N ALA A 10 -16.07 46.73 10.81
CA ALA A 10 -17.05 46.70 9.73
C ALA A 10 -16.92 45.42 8.89
N TYR A 11 -15.68 45.00 8.57
CA TYR A 11 -15.42 43.77 7.85
C TYR A 11 -15.80 42.52 8.65
N ARG A 12 -15.40 42.44 9.93
CA ARG A 12 -15.74 41.30 10.81
C ARG A 12 -17.23 41.18 11.10
N ARG A 13 -17.97 42.30 11.09
CA ARG A 13 -19.43 42.30 11.27
C ARG A 13 -20.15 41.76 10.02
N ASP A 14 -19.66 42.07 8.81
CA ASP A 14 -20.16 41.50 7.56
C ASP A 14 -19.85 39.98 7.44
N GLU A 15 -18.66 39.57 7.88
CA GLU A 15 -18.24 38.16 7.93
C GLU A 15 -19.15 37.31 8.85
N ARG A 16 -19.44 37.78 10.07
CA ARG A 16 -20.35 37.08 11.00
C ARG A 16 -21.76 36.90 10.46
N LEU A 17 -22.17 37.73 9.50
CA LEU A 17 -23.50 37.68 8.87
C LEU A 17 -23.45 37.06 7.46
N GLY A 18 -22.39 36.29 7.18
CA GLY A 18 -22.26 35.49 5.97
C GLY A 18 -22.09 36.31 4.70
N HIS A 19 -21.43 37.47 4.79
CA HIS A 19 -21.13 38.33 3.65
C HIS A 19 -22.38 38.84 2.91
N LYS A 20 -23.44 39.17 3.66
CA LYS A 20 -24.70 39.73 3.12
C LYS A 20 -24.87 41.23 3.40
N LEU A 21 -23.98 41.84 4.18
CA LEU A 21 -24.15 43.19 4.71
C LEU A 21 -23.44 44.26 3.88
N LEU A 22 -22.35 43.88 3.21
CA LEU A 22 -21.60 44.73 2.29
C LEU A 22 -21.67 44.17 0.86
N THR A 23 -21.78 45.05 -0.12
CA THR A 23 -21.63 44.67 -1.53
C THR A 23 -20.17 44.38 -1.88
N PRO A 24 -19.88 43.61 -2.94
CA PRO A 24 -18.51 43.35 -3.39
C PRO A 24 -17.71 44.63 -3.64
N GLU A 25 -18.30 45.68 -4.20
CA GLU A 25 -17.60 46.96 -4.40
C GLU A 25 -17.27 47.67 -3.08
N GLU A 26 -18.13 47.57 -2.07
CA GLU A 26 -17.91 48.16 -0.74
C GLU A 26 -16.79 47.44 0.02
N ARG A 27 -16.69 46.11 -0.11
CA ARG A 27 -15.56 45.34 0.45
C ARG A 27 -14.25 45.73 -0.19
N ILE A 28 -14.24 45.90 -1.51
CA ILE A 28 -13.04 46.34 -2.25
C ILE A 28 -12.65 47.76 -1.81
N ARG A 29 -13.63 48.66 -1.59
CA ARG A 29 -13.36 50.00 -1.06
C ARG A 29 -12.78 50.00 0.35
N LEU A 30 -13.25 49.12 1.24
CA LEU A 30 -12.70 48.91 2.58
C LEU A 30 -11.23 48.47 2.56
N LEU A 31 -10.86 47.64 1.57
CA LEU A 31 -9.50 47.10 1.43
C LEU A 31 -8.56 48.02 0.63
N LYS A 32 -9.09 48.87 -0.24
CA LYS A 32 -8.34 49.74 -1.16
C LYS A 32 -7.21 50.57 -0.53
N PRO A 33 -7.35 51.15 0.69
CA PRO A 33 -6.29 51.92 1.33
C PRO A 33 -5.09 51.06 1.80
N TYR A 34 -5.30 49.76 1.97
CA TYR A 34 -4.30 48.81 2.46
C TYR A 34 -3.64 48.01 1.33
N LEU A 35 -4.12 48.17 0.10
CA LEU A 35 -3.51 47.56 -1.08
C LEU A 35 -2.24 48.34 -1.49
N PRO A 36 -1.15 47.65 -1.86
CA PRO A 36 0.07 48.31 -2.31
C PRO A 36 -0.17 49.12 -3.60
N SER A 37 0.45 50.29 -3.70
CA SER A 37 0.34 51.16 -4.87
C SER A 37 0.93 50.47 -6.11
N PRO A 38 0.24 50.50 -7.28
CA PRO A 38 0.83 50.00 -8.51
C PRO A 38 2.04 50.85 -8.95
N PRO A 39 3.03 50.25 -9.65
CA PRO A 39 4.26 50.94 -10.01
C PRO A 39 4.01 52.11 -10.98
N PRO A 40 4.80 53.20 -10.88
CA PRO A 40 4.52 54.43 -11.63
C PRO A 40 4.75 54.24 -13.13
N ARG A 41 3.75 54.62 -13.94
CA ARG A 41 3.90 54.81 -15.39
C ARG A 41 4.72 56.08 -15.65
N SER A 42 5.88 55.93 -16.28
CA SER A 42 6.69 57.04 -16.78
C SER A 42 5.90 57.88 -17.77
N ARG A 43 5.59 59.12 -17.41
CA ARG A 43 4.96 60.11 -18.28
C ARG A 43 6.02 61.00 -18.92
N SER A 44 5.93 61.05 -20.24
CA SER A 44 6.48 62.04 -21.17
C SER A 44 6.61 63.46 -20.61
N ARG A 45 7.77 64.08 -20.83
CA ARG A 45 7.95 65.54 -20.84
C ARG A 45 8.37 65.99 -22.24
N SER A 46 7.63 67.00 -22.71
CA SER A 46 7.82 67.78 -23.92
C SER A 46 8.99 68.76 -23.80
N ARG A 47 9.70 69.02 -24.91
CA ARG A 47 10.27 70.33 -25.23
C ARG A 47 10.74 70.42 -26.70
N THR A 48 9.93 71.16 -27.46
CA THR A 48 10.22 72.22 -28.45
C THR A 48 11.48 72.22 -29.33
N GLU A 49 11.21 72.55 -30.58
CA GLU A 49 12.02 72.71 -31.80
C GLU A 49 13.23 73.66 -31.73
N SER A 50 14.30 73.37 -32.50
CA SER A 50 14.77 74.23 -33.62
C SER A 50 16.07 73.72 -34.30
N SER A 51 15.93 73.42 -35.60
CA SER A 51 16.83 73.63 -36.77
C SER A 51 18.38 73.47 -36.73
N THR A 52 18.85 72.39 -37.40
CA THR A 52 19.89 72.25 -38.48
C THR A 52 21.33 72.80 -38.32
N PRO A 53 22.35 72.38 -39.14
CA PRO A 53 22.46 71.30 -40.14
C PRO A 53 23.71 70.39 -39.98
N ASP A 54 23.70 69.17 -40.53
CA ASP A 54 24.64 68.79 -41.59
C ASP A 54 24.39 67.37 -42.13
N ALA A 55 24.29 67.31 -43.45
CA ALA A 55 23.96 66.14 -44.22
C ALA A 55 25.21 65.63 -44.94
N ARG A 56 25.44 64.31 -44.89
CA ARG A 56 25.64 63.47 -46.09
C ARG A 56 25.76 61.99 -45.73
N ALA A 57 24.75 61.26 -46.21
CA ALA A 57 24.73 59.86 -46.65
C ALA A 57 25.18 58.75 -45.68
N GLU A 58 24.22 57.95 -45.19
CA GLU A 58 24.15 56.52 -45.54
C GLU A 58 22.82 55.84 -45.17
N LYS A 59 22.21 55.23 -46.20
CA LYS A 59 21.32 54.04 -46.24
C LYS A 59 20.12 53.92 -45.27
N GLN A 60 18.94 53.92 -45.90
CA GLN A 60 17.66 53.37 -45.42
C GLN A 60 17.83 51.99 -44.74
N ALA A 61 17.47 51.88 -43.45
CA ALA A 61 17.21 50.59 -42.82
C ALA A 61 15.70 50.27 -42.90
N ARG A 62 15.37 49.42 -43.88
CA ARG A 62 14.05 48.78 -44.05
C ARG A 62 13.58 48.15 -42.74
N LEU A 63 12.29 48.28 -42.43
CA LEU A 63 11.58 47.52 -41.37
C LEU A 63 12.04 46.06 -41.42
N GLY A 64 12.85 45.67 -40.44
CA GLY A 64 13.55 44.41 -40.46
C GLY A 64 12.58 43.25 -40.29
N VAL A 65 12.22 42.62 -41.41
CA VAL A 65 11.50 41.33 -41.48
C VAL A 65 12.08 40.33 -40.47
N ARG A 66 13.39 40.38 -40.22
CA ARG A 66 14.09 39.54 -39.25
C ARG A 66 13.67 39.76 -37.78
N ARG A 67 13.36 40.99 -37.35
CA ARG A 67 12.85 41.27 -35.98
C ARG A 67 11.37 40.87 -35.86
N PHE A 68 10.58 41.07 -36.92
CA PHE A 68 9.21 40.60 -36.97
C PHE A 68 9.14 39.06 -36.94
N LEU A 69 9.92 38.38 -37.77
CA LEU A 69 10.03 36.92 -37.79
C LEU A 69 10.55 36.37 -36.46
N ARG A 70 11.52 37.02 -35.82
CA ARG A 70 11.99 36.61 -34.48
C ARG A 70 10.91 36.76 -33.41
N ARG A 71 10.12 37.84 -33.45
CA ARG A 71 8.98 38.01 -32.53
C ARG A 71 7.89 36.96 -32.80
N GLN A 72 7.56 36.69 -34.07
CA GLN A 72 6.62 35.63 -34.43
C GLN A 72 7.12 34.25 -34.02
N TYR A 73 8.43 33.99 -34.14
CA TYR A 73 9.05 32.78 -33.66
C TYR A 73 8.95 32.63 -32.14
N HIS A 74 9.23 33.69 -31.36
CA HIS A 74 9.08 33.63 -29.91
C HIS A 74 7.61 33.45 -29.48
N VAL A 75 6.66 34.08 -30.17
CA VAL A 75 5.22 33.88 -29.92
C VAL A 75 4.80 32.45 -30.28
N LEU A 76 5.30 31.91 -31.40
CA LEU A 76 5.05 30.54 -31.83
C LEU A 76 5.61 29.53 -30.81
N VAL A 77 6.86 29.69 -30.39
CA VAL A 77 7.50 28.84 -29.37
C VAL A 77 6.73 28.93 -28.05
N PHE A 78 6.37 30.14 -27.60
CA PHE A 78 5.57 30.32 -26.39
C PHE A 78 4.21 29.64 -26.50
N THR A 79 3.55 29.75 -27.65
CA THR A 79 2.25 29.12 -27.91
C THR A 79 2.38 27.60 -27.93
N LEU A 80 3.43 27.05 -28.56
CA LEU A 80 3.71 25.62 -28.58
C LEU A 80 3.99 25.08 -27.18
N ILE A 81 4.81 25.78 -26.39
CA ILE A 81 5.07 25.45 -24.98
C ILE A 81 3.75 25.48 -24.20
N HIS A 82 2.95 26.54 -24.33
CA HIS A 82 1.67 26.64 -23.64
C HIS A 82 0.69 25.54 -24.04
N VAL A 83 0.62 25.18 -25.32
CA VAL A 83 -0.23 24.09 -25.82
C VAL A 83 0.27 22.75 -25.28
N PHE A 84 1.58 22.49 -25.29
CA PHE A 84 2.16 21.27 -24.74
C PHE A 84 1.92 21.16 -23.23
N PHE A 85 2.17 22.21 -22.45
CA PHE A 85 1.90 22.22 -21.02
C PHE A 85 0.41 22.13 -20.71
N SER A 86 -0.45 22.80 -21.48
CA SER A 86 -1.91 22.69 -21.32
C SER A 86 -2.40 21.28 -21.64
N LEU A 87 -1.85 20.64 -22.68
CA LEU A 87 -2.16 19.27 -23.04
C LEU A 87 -1.63 18.30 -21.98
N TYR A 88 -0.40 18.48 -21.49
CA TYR A 88 0.18 17.71 -20.40
C TYR A 88 -0.62 17.84 -19.11
N ILE A 89 -1.02 19.04 -18.70
CA ILE A 89 -1.85 19.26 -17.51
C ILE A 89 -3.20 18.59 -17.68
N ARG A 90 -3.86 18.71 -18.84
CA ARG A 90 -5.15 18.03 -19.10
C ARG A 90 -5.00 16.51 -19.14
N ILE A 91 -3.93 15.97 -19.71
CA ILE A 91 -3.63 14.54 -19.73
C ILE A 91 -3.33 14.06 -18.31
N ARG A 92 -2.52 14.79 -17.53
CA ARG A 92 -2.22 14.46 -16.12
C ARG A 92 -3.49 14.51 -15.27
N GLN A 93 -4.33 15.52 -15.44
CA GLN A 93 -5.64 15.60 -14.78
C GLN A 93 -6.56 14.45 -15.20
N ALA A 94 -6.56 14.07 -16.49
CA ALA A 94 -7.30 12.90 -16.96
C ALA A 94 -6.73 11.60 -16.39
N CYS A 95 -5.41 11.44 -16.31
CA CYS A 95 -4.74 10.28 -15.72
C CYS A 95 -5.00 10.20 -14.21
N HIS A 96 -4.95 11.30 -13.46
CA HIS A 96 -5.32 11.32 -12.04
C HIS A 96 -6.82 11.11 -11.83
N ALA A 97 -7.68 11.66 -12.70
CA ALA A 97 -9.11 11.38 -12.65
C ALA A 97 -9.38 9.90 -12.91
N VAL A 98 -8.70 9.29 -13.89
CA VAL A 98 -8.77 7.85 -14.19
C VAL A 98 -8.15 7.02 -13.06
N ALA A 99 -7.03 7.43 -12.47
CA ALA A 99 -6.40 6.74 -11.34
C ALA A 99 -7.26 6.82 -10.08
N ASN A 100 -7.83 7.98 -9.76
CA ASN A 100 -8.79 8.14 -8.67
C ASN A 100 -10.07 7.37 -8.94
N ARG A 101 -10.51 7.28 -10.21
CA ARG A 101 -11.58 6.38 -10.63
C ARG A 101 -11.17 4.92 -10.41
N ILE A 102 -9.94 4.52 -10.73
CA ILE A 102 -9.42 3.16 -10.52
C ILE A 102 -9.28 2.85 -9.02
N TYR A 103 -8.85 3.81 -8.20
CA TYR A 103 -8.81 3.66 -6.74
C TYR A 103 -10.22 3.63 -6.13
N SER A 104 -11.16 4.43 -6.64
CA SER A 104 -12.57 4.33 -6.25
C SER A 104 -13.19 3.01 -6.72
N VAL A 105 -12.75 2.46 -7.86
CA VAL A 105 -13.10 1.10 -8.32
C VAL A 105 -12.52 0.03 -7.39
N TYR A 106 -11.30 0.23 -6.88
CA TYR A 106 -10.61 -0.77 -6.06
C TYR A 106 -11.09 -0.79 -4.59
N TYR A 107 -11.38 0.38 -4.01
CA TYR A 107 -11.77 0.53 -2.60
C TYR A 107 -13.27 0.83 -2.37
N HIS A 108 -13.96 1.46 -3.33
CA HIS A 108 -15.37 1.89 -3.22
C HIS A 108 -16.21 1.45 -4.43
N HIS A 109 -15.93 0.24 -4.92
CA HIS A 109 -16.61 -0.36 -6.08
C HIS A 109 -18.14 -0.26 -6.00
N HIS A 110 -18.69 -0.37 -4.79
CA HIS A 110 -20.13 -0.34 -4.48
C HIS A 110 -20.76 1.06 -4.39
N ARG A 111 -19.99 2.15 -4.50
CA ARG A 111 -20.50 3.54 -4.48
C ARG A 111 -20.45 4.24 -5.84
N THR A 112 -20.04 3.51 -6.89
CA THR A 112 -19.91 4.07 -8.25
C THR A 112 -20.96 3.45 -9.19
N PRO A 113 -22.01 4.20 -9.57
CA PRO A 113 -23.11 3.68 -10.39
C PRO A 113 -22.68 3.02 -11.71
N GLU A 114 -21.63 3.54 -12.36
CA GLU A 114 -21.14 3.01 -13.64
C GLU A 114 -20.54 1.61 -13.52
N LEU A 115 -19.95 1.27 -12.36
CA LEU A 115 -19.36 -0.04 -12.12
C LEU A 115 -20.42 -1.07 -11.81
N ILE A 116 -21.40 -0.69 -10.99
CA ILE A 116 -22.57 -1.51 -10.70
C ILE A 116 -23.29 -1.85 -12.02
N ARG A 117 -23.48 -0.86 -12.92
CA ARG A 117 -24.01 -1.07 -14.27
C ARG A 117 -23.18 -2.02 -15.10
N ARG A 118 -21.85 -1.93 -15.02
CA ARG A 118 -20.93 -2.80 -15.76
C ARG A 118 -21.02 -4.24 -15.26
N ASP A 119 -21.10 -4.43 -13.95
CA ASP A 119 -21.15 -5.74 -13.31
C ASP A 119 -22.44 -6.49 -13.63
N VAL A 120 -23.57 -5.78 -13.72
CA VAL A 120 -24.87 -6.37 -14.07
C VAL A 120 -25.10 -6.52 -15.58
N LYS A 121 -24.31 -5.83 -16.42
CA LYS A 121 -24.49 -5.84 -17.89
C LYS A 121 -24.38 -7.24 -18.51
N GLY A 122 -23.61 -8.13 -17.89
CA GLY A 122 -23.40 -9.51 -18.34
C GLY A 122 -24.39 -10.53 -17.77
N LEU A 123 -25.32 -10.11 -16.91
CA LEU A 123 -26.31 -11.01 -16.29
C LEU A 123 -27.45 -11.32 -17.27
N GLY A 124 -27.82 -12.59 -17.38
CA GLY A 124 -28.81 -13.05 -18.36
C GLY A 124 -30.24 -12.56 -18.09
N ARG A 125 -30.58 -12.24 -16.84
CA ARG A 125 -31.86 -11.65 -16.42
C ARG A 125 -31.66 -10.86 -15.13
N LEU A 126 -32.36 -9.72 -15.00
CA LEU A 126 -32.44 -8.93 -13.78
C LEU A 126 -33.85 -8.99 -13.19
N PRO A 127 -33.99 -9.02 -11.85
CA PRO A 127 -35.29 -8.89 -11.20
C PRO A 127 -35.88 -7.51 -11.49
N LYS A 128 -37.21 -7.45 -11.66
CA LYS A 128 -37.97 -6.21 -11.76
C LYS A 128 -38.29 -5.67 -10.37
N HIS A 129 -38.49 -6.55 -9.40
CA HIS A 129 -38.77 -6.19 -8.03
C HIS A 129 -37.85 -6.94 -7.07
N VAL A 130 -37.05 -6.20 -6.30
CA VAL A 130 -36.21 -6.73 -5.22
C VAL A 130 -36.77 -6.32 -3.87
N SER A 131 -36.80 -7.25 -2.93
CA SER A 131 -37.14 -6.98 -1.53
C SER A 131 -35.96 -7.28 -0.61
N VAL A 132 -35.83 -6.53 0.48
CA VAL A 132 -34.81 -6.75 1.52
C VAL A 132 -35.42 -6.67 2.92
N ILE A 133 -34.93 -7.50 3.84
CA ILE A 133 -35.26 -7.43 5.26
C ILE A 133 -34.09 -6.81 6.01
N LEU A 134 -34.34 -5.70 6.70
CA LEU A 134 -33.38 -4.99 7.54
C LEU A 134 -33.92 -4.91 8.97
N THR A 135 -33.03 -4.88 9.95
CA THR A 135 -33.40 -4.89 11.37
C THR A 135 -32.78 -3.71 12.10
N LEU A 136 -33.59 -2.98 12.88
CA LEU A 136 -33.07 -1.97 13.78
C LEU A 136 -32.43 -2.65 15.01
N GLU A 137 -31.12 -2.47 15.20
CA GLU A 137 -30.42 -2.99 16.40
C GLU A 137 -30.74 -2.14 17.65
N ASP A 138 -31.37 -2.76 18.66
CA ASP A 138 -31.68 -2.16 19.97
C ASP A 138 -30.42 -2.05 20.87
N GLN A 139 -29.47 -1.20 20.50
CA GLN A 139 -28.40 -0.79 21.41
C GLN A 139 -28.88 0.39 22.26
N ARG A 140 -28.69 0.31 23.58
CA ARG A 140 -29.10 1.27 24.64
C ARG A 140 -28.55 2.72 24.49
N ARG A 141 -28.02 3.10 23.33
CA ARG A 141 -27.53 4.45 23.00
C ARG A 141 -28.38 5.06 21.89
N SER A 142 -29.12 6.09 22.25
CA SER A 142 -30.01 6.86 21.38
C SER A 142 -29.33 7.30 20.07
N GLY A 143 -29.93 6.95 18.92
CA GLY A 143 -29.64 7.55 17.59
C GLY A 143 -28.81 6.70 16.62
N ALA A 144 -27.79 5.97 17.08
CA ALA A 144 -26.82 5.31 16.20
C ALA A 144 -27.41 4.15 15.36
N GLY A 145 -28.36 3.39 15.90
CA GLY A 145 -29.01 2.29 15.17
C GLY A 145 -29.87 2.76 13.99
N LEU A 146 -30.58 3.88 14.16
CA LEU A 146 -31.41 4.47 13.10
C LEU A 146 -30.55 5.03 11.96
N GLU A 147 -29.44 5.69 12.30
CA GLU A 147 -28.49 6.21 11.31
C GLU A 147 -27.88 5.08 10.47
N ARG A 148 -27.53 3.96 11.12
CA ARG A 148 -27.07 2.75 10.42
C ARG A 148 -28.12 2.21 9.45
N LEU A 149 -29.36 2.03 9.92
CA LEU A 149 -30.45 1.53 9.08
C LEU A 149 -30.70 2.44 7.86
N ILE A 150 -30.69 3.76 8.06
CA ILE A 150 -30.85 4.73 6.96
C ILE A 150 -29.72 4.59 5.94
N ASN A 151 -28.48 4.42 6.39
CA ASN A 151 -27.34 4.23 5.50
C ASN A 151 -27.46 2.91 4.70
N GLU A 152 -27.86 1.82 5.35
CA GLU A 152 -28.08 0.52 4.71
C GLU A 152 -29.19 0.58 3.64
N VAL A 153 -30.32 1.22 3.97
CA VAL A 153 -31.41 1.50 3.02
C VAL A 153 -30.92 2.32 1.82
N THR A 154 -30.13 3.36 2.09
CA THR A 154 -29.61 4.25 1.05
C THR A 154 -28.66 3.51 0.11
N ASP A 155 -27.79 2.66 0.64
CA ASP A 155 -26.86 1.86 -0.15
C ASP A 155 -27.60 0.87 -1.06
N VAL A 156 -28.57 0.12 -0.53
CA VAL A 156 -29.36 -0.84 -1.34
C VAL A 156 -30.18 -0.11 -2.42
N ALA A 157 -30.80 1.03 -2.08
CA ALA A 157 -31.52 1.84 -3.05
C ALA A 157 -30.61 2.35 -4.17
N ALA A 158 -29.40 2.83 -3.82
CA ALA A 158 -28.40 3.26 -4.79
C ALA A 158 -27.95 2.11 -5.70
N TRP A 159 -27.80 0.89 -5.15
CA TRP A 159 -27.43 -0.29 -5.94
C TRP A 159 -28.54 -0.72 -6.89
N CYS A 160 -29.80 -0.77 -6.45
CA CYS A 160 -30.96 -1.07 -7.29
C CYS A 160 -31.13 -0.06 -8.43
N ALA A 161 -31.08 1.24 -8.10
CA ALA A 161 -31.16 2.31 -9.10
C ALA A 161 -30.01 2.24 -10.12
N SER A 162 -28.81 1.92 -9.66
CA SER A 162 -27.64 1.77 -10.52
C SER A 162 -27.75 0.53 -11.41
N ALA A 163 -28.20 -0.60 -10.87
CA ALA A 163 -28.40 -1.86 -11.60
C ALA A 163 -29.56 -1.80 -12.62
N GLY A 164 -30.44 -0.79 -12.53
CA GLY A 164 -31.61 -0.63 -13.40
C GLY A 164 -32.81 -1.45 -12.95
N ILE A 165 -32.87 -1.82 -11.67
CA ILE A 165 -33.99 -2.50 -11.04
C ILE A 165 -35.06 -1.43 -10.74
N PRO A 166 -36.29 -1.55 -11.24
CA PRO A 166 -37.30 -0.48 -11.16
C PRO A 166 -38.03 -0.39 -9.82
N GLN A 167 -38.04 -1.45 -9.00
CA GLN A 167 -38.77 -1.47 -7.73
C GLN A 167 -37.94 -2.12 -6.61
N LEU A 168 -37.93 -1.48 -5.44
CA LEU A 168 -37.31 -1.95 -4.20
C LEU A 168 -38.32 -1.89 -3.05
N SER A 169 -38.53 -2.99 -2.36
CA SER A 169 -39.26 -3.03 -1.09
C SER A 169 -38.31 -3.26 0.09
N ILE A 170 -38.53 -2.55 1.18
CA ILE A 170 -37.71 -2.63 2.40
C ILE A 170 -38.64 -2.96 3.55
N TYR A 171 -38.37 -4.07 4.21
CA TYR A 171 -39.09 -4.49 5.41
C TYR A 171 -38.25 -4.26 6.66
N GLU A 172 -38.84 -3.60 7.66
CA GLU A 172 -38.30 -3.47 9.01
C GLU A 172 -39.40 -3.77 10.02
N LYS A 173 -39.11 -4.66 10.97
CA LYS A 173 -40.13 -5.26 11.87
C LYS A 173 -40.75 -4.24 12.83
N THR A 174 -39.99 -3.24 13.26
CA THR A 174 -40.27 -2.38 14.41
C THR A 174 -40.66 -0.95 14.04
N ALA A 175 -40.85 -0.64 12.76
CA ALA A 175 -40.99 0.70 12.22
C ALA A 175 -42.29 1.40 12.65
N SER A 176 -42.40 1.75 13.93
CA SER A 176 -43.41 2.67 14.46
C SER A 176 -42.96 4.11 14.22
N ALA A 177 -43.03 4.64 12.98
CA ALA A 177 -43.08 6.10 12.77
C ALA A 177 -43.41 6.54 11.33
N ARG A 178 -44.61 7.13 11.21
CA ARG A 178 -45.04 8.19 10.27
C ARG A 178 -45.30 7.76 8.82
N ARG A 179 -46.59 7.45 8.57
CA ARG A 179 -47.26 7.66 7.28
C ARG A 179 -46.84 9.01 6.67
N THR A 180 -46.04 8.99 5.62
CA THR A 180 -46.08 10.08 4.63
C THR A 180 -47.47 10.04 3.99
N PRO A 181 -48.22 11.15 3.95
CA PRO A 181 -49.48 11.17 3.23
C PRO A 181 -49.23 10.83 1.76
N PRO A 182 -50.21 10.23 1.05
CA PRO A 182 -50.11 10.08 -0.40
C PRO A 182 -49.84 11.47 -0.98
N ALA A 183 -48.81 11.57 -1.83
CA ALA A 183 -48.44 12.82 -2.45
C ALA A 183 -49.68 13.46 -3.08
N SER A 184 -50.17 14.53 -2.45
CA SER A 184 -51.23 15.35 -2.98
C SER A 184 -50.73 16.00 -4.27
N ASN A 185 -51.61 15.99 -5.27
CA ASN A 185 -51.44 16.64 -6.56
C ASN A 185 -50.68 17.98 -6.47
N LEU A 186 -49.47 18.00 -7.04
CA LEU A 186 -48.78 19.22 -7.44
C LEU A 186 -48.51 19.14 -8.95
N PRO A 187 -49.17 19.98 -9.78
CA PRO A 187 -49.05 19.92 -11.22
C PRO A 187 -47.87 20.78 -11.67
N TRP A 188 -46.73 20.16 -11.93
CA TRP A 188 -45.67 20.79 -12.73
C TRP A 188 -45.08 19.77 -13.71
N ARG A 189 -45.64 19.74 -14.93
CA ARG A 189 -44.97 19.20 -16.11
C ARG A 189 -44.33 20.36 -16.87
N PRO A 190 -43.00 20.42 -17.00
CA PRO A 190 -42.39 21.00 -18.19
C PRO A 190 -42.47 19.95 -19.30
N MET A 191 -43.12 20.28 -20.41
CA MET A 191 -43.10 19.45 -21.61
C MET A 191 -41.66 19.30 -22.13
N GLY A 192 -41.30 18.07 -22.50
CA GLY A 192 -40.11 17.79 -23.28
C GLY A 192 -38.86 17.46 -22.45
N GLN A 193 -38.85 16.31 -21.78
CA GLN A 193 -37.60 15.62 -21.42
C GLN A 193 -37.86 14.12 -21.30
N THR A 194 -36.96 13.33 -21.90
CA THR A 194 -36.94 11.87 -22.00
C THR A 194 -37.31 11.16 -20.69
N SER A 195 -38.20 10.16 -20.75
CA SER A 195 -38.61 9.28 -19.64
C SER A 195 -37.40 8.77 -18.86
N ARG A 196 -37.12 9.37 -17.68
CA ARG A 196 -36.21 8.79 -16.70
C ARG A 196 -36.97 7.68 -15.99
N LYS A 197 -36.48 6.44 -16.08
CA LYS A 197 -36.99 5.32 -15.26
C LYS A 197 -36.66 5.65 -13.81
N HIS A 198 -37.67 5.98 -13.00
CA HIS A 198 -37.52 6.23 -11.58
C HIS A 198 -37.57 4.91 -10.79
N LEU A 199 -36.72 4.74 -9.78
CA LEU A 199 -36.80 3.65 -8.81
C LEU A 199 -37.98 3.91 -7.87
N SER A 200 -38.91 2.97 -7.76
CA SER A 200 -39.96 2.99 -6.74
C SER A 200 -39.45 2.32 -5.47
N ILE A 201 -39.56 2.98 -4.31
CA ILE A 201 -39.19 2.42 -3.01
C ILE A 201 -40.45 2.29 -2.15
N VAL A 202 -40.73 1.08 -1.68
CA VAL A 202 -41.85 0.78 -0.78
C VAL A 202 -41.29 0.39 0.58
N LEU A 203 -41.79 1.02 1.64
CA LEU A 203 -41.42 0.70 3.03
C LEU A 203 -42.55 -0.09 3.66
N ILE A 204 -42.22 -1.20 4.31
CA ILE A 204 -43.20 -2.17 4.82
C ILE A 204 -42.81 -2.55 6.25
N SER A 205 -43.82 -2.70 7.09
CA SER A 205 -43.68 -3.08 8.48
C SER A 205 -44.42 -4.39 8.79
N ALA A 206 -44.31 -4.87 10.02
CA ALA A 206 -45.09 -6.03 10.47
C ALA A 206 -46.62 -5.80 10.43
N GLU A 207 -47.08 -4.55 10.56
CA GLU A 207 -48.51 -4.18 10.52
C GLU A 207 -49.09 -4.33 9.10
N ASP A 208 -48.29 -4.01 8.08
CA ASP A 208 -48.67 -4.11 6.66
C ASP A 208 -48.81 -5.57 6.18
N GLY A 209 -48.45 -6.52 7.05
CA GLY A 209 -48.74 -7.94 6.89
C GLY A 209 -50.14 -8.26 7.40
N ARG A 210 -50.21 -9.05 8.48
CA ARG A 210 -51.42 -9.78 8.90
C ARG A 210 -52.62 -8.86 9.16
N ASP A 211 -52.38 -7.65 9.63
CA ASP A 211 -53.46 -6.72 9.97
C ASP A 211 -54.13 -6.15 8.71
N SER A 212 -53.38 -5.88 7.64
CA SER A 212 -53.93 -5.46 6.35
C SER A 212 -54.87 -6.51 5.75
N MET A 213 -54.55 -7.79 5.88
CA MET A 213 -55.47 -8.87 5.48
C MET A 213 -56.76 -8.88 6.29
N VAL A 214 -56.65 -8.67 7.61
CA VAL A 214 -57.81 -8.61 8.50
C VAL A 214 -58.70 -7.42 8.14
N ASP A 215 -58.11 -6.27 7.86
CA ASP A 215 -58.85 -5.05 7.53
C ASP A 215 -59.46 -5.09 6.13
N LEU A 216 -58.79 -5.69 5.14
CA LEU A 216 -59.39 -5.96 3.84
C LEU A 216 -60.58 -6.92 3.98
N THR A 217 -60.43 -7.98 4.78
CA THR A 217 -61.50 -8.95 5.03
C THR A 217 -62.73 -8.29 5.68
N LYS A 218 -62.51 -7.46 6.71
CA LYS A 218 -63.59 -6.66 7.34
C LYS A 218 -64.26 -5.75 6.32
N THR A 219 -63.48 -5.05 5.50
CA THR A 219 -63.97 -4.10 4.50
C THR A 219 -64.84 -4.79 3.45
N LEU A 220 -64.37 -5.90 2.87
CA LEU A 220 -65.11 -6.70 1.90
C LEU A 220 -66.40 -7.28 2.52
N ALA A 221 -66.34 -7.76 3.76
CA ALA A 221 -67.50 -8.25 4.49
C ALA A 221 -68.54 -7.14 4.73
N GLU A 222 -68.13 -5.95 5.18
CA GLU A 222 -69.02 -4.80 5.36
C GLU A 222 -69.64 -4.32 4.05
N MET A 223 -68.85 -4.25 2.96
CA MET A 223 -69.35 -3.87 1.64
C MET A 223 -70.39 -4.87 1.12
N SER A 224 -70.18 -6.16 1.38
CA SER A 224 -71.15 -7.20 1.05
C SER A 224 -72.43 -7.10 1.89
N GLN A 225 -72.32 -6.91 3.21
CA GLN A 225 -73.47 -6.71 4.10
C GLN A 225 -74.30 -5.48 3.72
N ARG A 226 -73.65 -4.41 3.26
CA ARG A 226 -74.30 -3.17 2.78
C ARG A 226 -74.79 -3.27 1.34
N LYS A 227 -74.73 -4.45 0.71
CA LYS A 227 -75.12 -4.72 -0.69
C LYS A 227 -74.41 -3.85 -1.73
N LYS A 228 -73.18 -3.40 -1.42
CA LYS A 228 -72.31 -2.67 -2.36
C LYS A 228 -71.44 -3.59 -3.21
N LEU A 229 -71.25 -4.84 -2.79
CA LEU A 229 -70.48 -5.86 -3.48
C LEU A 229 -71.20 -7.21 -3.34
N ASN A 230 -71.36 -7.98 -4.41
CA ASN A 230 -71.93 -9.32 -4.28
C ASN A 230 -70.88 -10.30 -3.77
N THR A 231 -71.28 -11.28 -2.96
CA THR A 231 -70.36 -12.34 -2.47
C THR A 231 -69.69 -13.12 -3.58
N ALA A 232 -70.35 -13.27 -4.75
CA ALA A 232 -69.79 -13.92 -5.92
C ALA A 232 -68.66 -13.12 -6.60
N ASP A 233 -68.59 -11.82 -6.35
CA ASP A 233 -67.56 -10.93 -6.93
C ASP A 233 -66.27 -10.94 -6.09
N ILE A 234 -66.28 -11.53 -4.89
CA ILE A 234 -65.10 -11.68 -4.03
C ILE A 234 -64.27 -12.87 -4.53
N SER A 235 -63.43 -12.62 -5.53
CA SER A 235 -62.51 -13.60 -6.11
C SER A 235 -61.09 -13.47 -5.52
N MET A 236 -60.25 -14.50 -5.73
CA MET A 236 -58.81 -14.41 -5.42
C MET A 236 -58.14 -13.27 -6.20
N GLU A 237 -58.58 -13.01 -7.43
CA GLU A 237 -58.05 -11.92 -8.25
C GLU A 237 -58.34 -10.54 -7.64
N LEU A 238 -59.53 -10.35 -7.06
CA LEU A 238 -59.87 -9.12 -6.34
C LEU A 238 -59.01 -8.95 -5.09
N VAL A 239 -58.85 -10.02 -4.30
CA VAL A 239 -58.03 -10.00 -3.08
C VAL A 239 -56.57 -9.71 -3.42
N ASP A 240 -56.02 -10.36 -4.45
CA ASP A 240 -54.64 -10.15 -4.91
C ASP A 240 -54.43 -8.73 -5.46
N ALA A 241 -55.42 -8.18 -6.18
CA ALA A 241 -55.37 -6.80 -6.68
C ALA A 241 -55.37 -5.78 -5.53
N GLU A 242 -56.29 -5.91 -4.58
CA GLU A 242 -56.41 -5.01 -3.43
C GLU A 242 -55.18 -5.09 -2.50
N LEU A 243 -54.65 -6.30 -2.24
CA LEU A 243 -53.44 -6.47 -1.43
C LEU A 243 -52.17 -5.98 -2.16
N SER A 244 -52.10 -6.14 -3.48
CA SER A 244 -50.98 -5.62 -4.27
C SER A 244 -50.96 -4.10 -4.33
N GLU A 245 -52.14 -3.47 -4.39
CA GLU A 245 -52.30 -2.02 -4.40
C GLU A 245 -52.09 -1.40 -3.01
N SER A 246 -52.55 -2.07 -1.95
CA SER A 246 -52.48 -1.55 -0.58
C SER A 246 -51.15 -1.80 0.13
N VAL A 247 -50.46 -2.91 -0.17
CA VAL A 247 -49.22 -3.31 0.52
C VAL A 247 -48.03 -3.26 -0.44
N MET A 248 -47.91 -4.25 -1.34
CA MET A 248 -46.93 -4.27 -2.44
C MET A 248 -47.21 -5.42 -3.42
N SER A 249 -46.66 -5.32 -4.63
CA SER A 249 -46.59 -6.44 -5.56
C SER A 249 -45.59 -7.51 -5.10
N GLU A 250 -45.79 -8.77 -5.50
CA GLU A 250 -44.84 -9.87 -5.25
C GLU A 250 -43.42 -9.53 -5.78
N PRO A 251 -42.34 -9.71 -4.99
CA PRO A 251 -40.98 -9.49 -5.44
C PRO A 251 -40.44 -10.71 -6.20
N ASP A 252 -39.61 -10.46 -7.22
CA ASP A 252 -38.91 -11.53 -7.93
C ASP A 252 -37.81 -12.15 -7.05
N LEU A 253 -37.17 -11.33 -6.20
CA LEU A 253 -36.03 -11.72 -5.37
C LEU A 253 -36.10 -11.05 -3.99
N LEU A 254 -36.00 -11.84 -2.93
CA LEU A 254 -35.85 -11.41 -1.54
C LEU A 254 -34.42 -11.68 -1.06
N ILE A 255 -33.68 -10.63 -0.68
CA ILE A 255 -32.31 -10.73 -0.18
C ILE A 255 -32.29 -10.59 1.34
N LEU A 256 -31.76 -11.61 2.02
CA LEU A 256 -31.55 -11.61 3.46
C LEU A 256 -30.06 -11.36 3.75
N PHE A 257 -29.77 -10.23 4.38
CA PHE A 257 -28.42 -9.91 4.83
C PHE A 257 -28.11 -10.53 6.20
N SER A 258 -28.50 -11.80 6.39
CA SER A 258 -28.32 -12.57 7.61
C SER A 258 -27.75 -13.97 7.32
N PRO A 259 -27.03 -14.58 8.28
CA PRO A 259 -26.47 -15.92 8.12
C PRO A 259 -27.54 -17.02 8.12
N HIS A 260 -28.75 -16.70 8.60
CA HIS A 260 -29.90 -17.60 8.69
C HIS A 260 -31.10 -17.04 7.95
N VAL A 261 -31.95 -17.92 7.43
CA VAL A 261 -33.23 -17.55 6.82
C VAL A 261 -34.22 -17.25 7.94
N GLU A 262 -34.38 -15.97 8.25
CA GLU A 262 -35.39 -15.49 9.19
C GLU A 262 -36.21 -14.39 8.53
N LEU A 263 -37.51 -14.65 8.35
CA LEU A 263 -38.41 -13.71 7.68
C LEU A 263 -38.99 -12.66 8.63
N ALA A 264 -38.77 -12.78 9.94
CA ALA A 264 -39.13 -11.78 10.95
C ALA A 264 -40.60 -11.28 10.97
N GLY A 265 -41.53 -11.98 10.31
CA GLY A 265 -42.93 -11.55 10.16
C GLY A 265 -43.25 -10.89 8.81
N TYR A 266 -42.33 -10.95 7.84
CA TYR A 266 -42.51 -10.51 6.46
C TYR A 266 -43.80 -11.08 5.84
N PRO A 267 -44.61 -10.29 5.09
CA PRO A 267 -45.91 -10.71 4.57
C PRO A 267 -45.84 -12.02 3.75
N PRO A 268 -46.41 -13.14 4.24
CA PRO A 268 -46.17 -14.47 3.67
C PRO A 268 -46.94 -14.77 2.35
N TRP A 269 -48.01 -14.05 2.02
CA TRP A 269 -48.76 -14.26 0.77
C TRP A 269 -48.12 -13.57 -0.45
N GLN A 270 -47.13 -12.71 -0.23
CA GLN A 270 -46.39 -12.01 -1.28
C GLN A 270 -45.10 -12.72 -1.68
N ILE A 271 -44.85 -13.97 -1.25
CA ILE A 271 -43.58 -14.69 -1.54
C ILE A 271 -43.78 -16.06 -2.20
N ARG A 272 -44.88 -16.25 -2.93
CA ARG A 272 -45.26 -17.55 -3.50
C ARG A 272 -44.27 -18.03 -4.57
N LEU A 273 -43.79 -17.12 -5.41
CA LEU A 273 -42.84 -17.34 -6.50
C LEU A 273 -41.54 -16.54 -6.29
N THR A 274 -41.40 -15.85 -5.15
CA THR A 274 -40.20 -15.09 -4.79
C THR A 274 -39.02 -16.00 -4.53
N GLU A 275 -37.90 -15.72 -5.18
CA GLU A 275 -36.63 -16.36 -4.87
C GLU A 275 -36.03 -15.76 -3.59
N ILE A 276 -35.61 -16.57 -2.62
CA ILE A 276 -35.00 -16.11 -1.37
C ILE A 276 -33.49 -16.39 -1.40
N PHE A 277 -32.68 -15.35 -1.25
CA PHE A 277 -31.22 -15.44 -1.25
C PHE A 277 -30.63 -14.98 0.09
N HIS A 278 -29.71 -15.76 0.64
CA HIS A 278 -28.94 -15.41 1.83
C HIS A 278 -27.55 -16.06 1.81
N VAL A 279 -26.62 -15.53 2.61
CA VAL A 279 -25.23 -16.01 2.66
C VAL A 279 -24.87 -16.34 4.11
N ARG A 280 -24.40 -17.57 4.36
CA ARG A 280 -24.18 -18.12 5.71
C ARG A 280 -23.09 -17.41 6.52
N ASP A 281 -22.16 -16.73 5.86
CA ASP A 281 -21.07 -15.94 6.48
C ASP A 281 -21.31 -14.43 6.41
N ASN A 282 -22.55 -13.99 6.12
CA ASN A 282 -22.86 -12.56 6.05
C ASN A 282 -23.18 -11.95 7.42
N GLN A 283 -22.50 -10.87 7.77
CA GLN A 283 -22.63 -10.14 9.05
C GLN A 283 -23.27 -8.75 8.92
N GLY A 284 -23.71 -8.35 7.72
CA GLY A 284 -24.34 -7.05 7.50
C GLY A 284 -24.69 -6.75 6.04
N VAL A 285 -25.15 -5.54 5.75
CA VAL A 285 -25.53 -5.14 4.38
C VAL A 285 -24.28 -4.85 3.55
N GLY A 286 -24.03 -5.67 2.53
CA GLY A 286 -22.84 -5.59 1.70
C GLY A 286 -23.12 -5.78 0.21
N TYR A 287 -22.47 -4.96 -0.63
CA TYR A 287 -22.66 -5.01 -2.08
C TYR A 287 -22.27 -6.35 -2.71
N GLN A 288 -21.30 -7.05 -2.14
CA GLN A 288 -20.90 -8.37 -2.63
C GLN A 288 -22.06 -9.37 -2.51
N VAL A 289 -22.80 -9.35 -1.40
CA VAL A 289 -23.98 -10.19 -1.20
C VAL A 289 -25.09 -9.77 -2.14
N PHE A 290 -25.33 -8.47 -2.30
CA PHE A 290 -26.29 -7.95 -3.28
C PHE A 290 -25.98 -8.39 -4.72
N TYR A 291 -24.73 -8.22 -5.18
CA TYR A 291 -24.32 -8.63 -6.53
C TYR A 291 -24.39 -10.15 -6.72
N ARG A 292 -24.00 -10.93 -5.71
CA ARG A 292 -24.13 -12.39 -5.74
C ARG A 292 -25.58 -12.83 -5.86
N ALA A 293 -26.50 -12.17 -5.14
CA ALA A 293 -27.94 -12.44 -5.26
C ALA A 293 -28.46 -12.21 -6.68
N LEU A 294 -27.97 -11.17 -7.36
CA LEU A 294 -28.32 -10.89 -8.76
C LEU A 294 -27.67 -11.85 -9.76
N ARG A 295 -26.45 -12.34 -9.47
CA ARG A 295 -25.68 -13.23 -10.37
C ARG A 295 -26.14 -14.67 -10.29
N ASN A 296 -26.40 -15.15 -9.08
CA ASN A 296 -26.67 -16.54 -8.76
C ASN A 296 -28.06 -16.65 -8.13
N PRO A 297 -29.15 -16.64 -8.91
CA PRO A 297 -30.42 -17.14 -8.40
C PRO A 297 -30.20 -18.58 -7.90
N PRO A 298 -30.67 -18.95 -6.69
CA PRO A 298 -30.35 -20.22 -6.06
C PRO A 298 -30.74 -21.38 -6.98
N GLY A 299 -29.75 -22.19 -7.37
CA GLY A 299 -29.95 -23.38 -8.20
C GLY A 299 -28.95 -23.61 -9.34
N LYS A 300 -28.09 -22.65 -9.71
CA LYS A 300 -27.18 -22.82 -10.86
C LYS A 300 -25.67 -22.88 -10.59
N ASP A 301 -25.16 -22.48 -9.43
CA ASP A 301 -23.70 -22.50 -9.16
C ASP A 301 -23.35 -22.50 -7.64
N CYS A 302 -24.20 -23.06 -6.77
CA CYS A 302 -23.87 -23.22 -5.34
C CYS A 302 -22.63 -24.13 -5.12
N CYS A 303 -22.29 -24.97 -6.10
CA CYS A 303 -21.22 -25.96 -5.96
C CYS A 303 -19.82 -25.35 -5.85
N ALA A 304 -19.48 -24.24 -6.51
CA ALA A 304 -18.11 -23.72 -6.51
C ALA A 304 -17.68 -23.07 -5.17
N GLU A 305 -18.61 -22.47 -4.43
CA GLU A 305 -18.32 -21.92 -3.09
C GLU A 305 -18.38 -22.99 -1.99
N GLU A 306 -19.29 -23.98 -2.13
CA GLU A 306 -19.24 -25.19 -1.29
C GLU A 306 -17.93 -25.96 -1.49
N GLU A 307 -17.45 -26.09 -2.73
CA GLU A 307 -16.17 -26.72 -3.10
C GLU A 307 -14.94 -26.04 -2.46
N MET A 308 -14.96 -24.72 -2.25
CA MET A 308 -13.87 -24.01 -1.55
C MET A 308 -14.04 -24.02 -0.02
N SER A 309 -15.28 -24.10 0.48
CA SER A 309 -15.56 -24.14 1.92
C SER A 309 -15.01 -25.41 2.59
N ILE A 310 -15.00 -26.54 1.88
CA ILE A 310 -14.49 -27.82 2.40
C ILE A 310 -12.97 -27.79 2.64
N PHE A 311 -12.24 -26.89 1.98
CA PHE A 311 -10.79 -26.70 2.18
C PHE A 311 -10.47 -25.60 3.21
N ARG A 312 -11.44 -25.12 3.98
CA ARG A 312 -11.17 -24.26 5.15
C ARG A 312 -10.72 -25.09 6.36
N PRO A 313 -9.83 -24.54 7.22
CA PRO A 313 -9.41 -25.21 8.44
C PRO A 313 -10.61 -25.49 9.37
N PRO A 314 -10.54 -26.51 10.24
CA PRO A 314 -11.57 -26.75 11.25
C PRO A 314 -11.78 -25.50 12.12
N ILE A 315 -13.02 -25.18 12.47
CA ILE A 315 -13.30 -24.07 13.39
C ILE A 315 -13.01 -24.56 14.81
N VAL A 316 -12.04 -23.93 15.46
CA VAL A 316 -11.54 -24.33 16.79
C VAL A 316 -11.77 -23.17 17.74
N ARG A 317 -13.02 -23.01 18.23
CA ARG A 317 -13.41 -21.95 19.19
C ARG A 317 -13.01 -22.28 20.62
N SER A 318 -11.84 -22.86 20.83
CA SER A 318 -11.35 -23.14 22.18
C SER A 318 -10.63 -21.91 22.70
N GLY A 319 -11.20 -21.27 23.74
CA GLY A 319 -10.54 -20.26 24.57
C GLY A 319 -9.38 -20.82 25.41
N THR A 320 -8.67 -21.81 24.90
CA THR A 320 -7.49 -22.41 25.53
C THR A 320 -6.28 -21.56 25.23
N ALA A 321 -5.51 -21.23 26.28
CA ALA A 321 -4.31 -20.41 26.18
C ALA A 321 -3.17 -21.05 25.34
N ALA A 322 -3.24 -22.37 25.03
CA ALA A 322 -2.18 -23.13 24.37
C ALA A 322 -2.65 -23.76 23.05
N LEU A 323 -1.74 -23.81 22.07
CA LEU A 323 -1.98 -24.35 20.73
C LEU A 323 -2.10 -25.89 20.72
N ASN A 324 -3.27 -26.41 20.36
CA ASN A 324 -3.48 -27.84 20.14
C ASN A 324 -3.51 -28.17 18.63
N ARG A 325 -2.39 -28.69 18.12
CA ARG A 325 -2.18 -29.04 16.70
C ARG A 325 -3.15 -30.12 16.19
N ALA A 326 -3.59 -31.03 17.06
CA ALA A 326 -4.47 -32.13 16.67
C ALA A 326 -5.85 -31.64 16.21
N LEU A 327 -6.28 -30.46 16.67
CA LEU A 327 -7.57 -29.86 16.29
C LEU A 327 -7.60 -29.35 14.84
N PHE A 328 -6.45 -29.30 14.17
CA PHE A 328 -6.31 -28.85 12.78
C PHE A 328 -6.29 -30.01 11.77
N SER A 329 -6.60 -31.23 12.21
CA SER A 329 -6.74 -32.39 11.32
C SER A 329 -8.15 -32.42 10.70
N LYS A 330 -8.21 -32.45 9.37
CA LYS A 330 -9.45 -32.55 8.58
C LYS A 330 -9.34 -33.66 7.54
N LYS A 331 -10.38 -34.49 7.46
CA LYS A 331 -10.54 -35.53 6.44
C LYS A 331 -11.58 -35.10 5.43
N ILE A 332 -11.21 -35.09 4.15
CA ILE A 332 -12.08 -34.69 3.05
C ILE A 332 -12.29 -35.91 2.16
N LYS A 333 -13.55 -36.33 2.02
CA LYS A 333 -13.94 -37.40 1.11
C LYS A 333 -13.97 -36.84 -0.31
N LEU A 334 -13.20 -37.45 -1.21
CA LEU A 334 -13.06 -37.11 -2.62
C LEU A 334 -13.11 -38.39 -3.47
N ALA A 335 -13.10 -38.22 -4.79
CA ALA A 335 -12.76 -39.28 -5.72
C ALA A 335 -11.34 -39.09 -6.28
N ALA A 336 -10.73 -40.18 -6.74
CA ALA A 336 -9.48 -40.15 -7.47
C ALA A 336 -9.56 -41.02 -8.72
N ALA A 337 -8.97 -40.56 -9.82
CA ALA A 337 -8.74 -41.38 -11.00
C ALA A 337 -7.44 -42.17 -10.82
N ALA A 338 -7.55 -43.45 -10.46
CA ALA A 338 -6.45 -44.40 -10.46
C ALA A 338 -5.99 -44.66 -11.90
N VAL A 339 -4.70 -44.47 -12.15
CA VAL A 339 -4.14 -44.60 -13.50
C VAL A 339 -3.49 -45.97 -13.63
N GLN A 340 -3.90 -46.73 -14.66
CA GLN A 340 -3.44 -48.11 -14.85
C GLN A 340 -1.99 -48.21 -15.36
N ASP A 341 -1.44 -47.16 -15.96
CA ASP A 341 0.00 -47.02 -16.25
C ASP A 341 0.47 -45.61 -15.85
N ASN A 342 1.51 -45.54 -15.02
CA ASN A 342 2.09 -44.28 -14.56
C ASN A 342 2.57 -43.37 -15.71
N LYS A 343 2.88 -43.92 -16.90
CA LYS A 343 3.23 -43.13 -18.09
C LYS A 343 2.09 -42.23 -18.57
N LEU A 344 0.85 -42.62 -18.32
CA LEU A 344 -0.36 -41.89 -18.76
C LEU A 344 -0.72 -40.73 -17.83
N ILE A 345 -0.10 -40.62 -16.64
CA ILE A 345 -0.40 -39.58 -15.65
C ILE A 345 -0.25 -38.18 -16.24
N SER A 346 0.80 -37.92 -17.02
CA SER A 346 1.02 -36.58 -17.58
C SER A 346 -0.03 -36.22 -18.63
N GLN A 347 -0.52 -37.19 -19.38
CA GLN A 347 -1.56 -36.98 -20.39
C GLN A 347 -2.89 -36.70 -19.69
N TYR A 348 -3.32 -37.60 -18.80
CA TYR A 348 -4.60 -37.46 -18.08
C TYR A 348 -4.63 -36.25 -17.15
N ARG A 349 -3.51 -35.89 -16.52
CA ARG A 349 -3.44 -34.64 -15.74
C ARG A 349 -3.78 -33.43 -16.61
N LYS A 350 -3.22 -33.33 -17.82
CA LYS A 350 -3.47 -32.20 -18.73
C LYS A 350 -4.91 -32.18 -19.21
N THR A 351 -5.46 -33.33 -19.61
CA THR A 351 -6.82 -33.41 -20.15
C THR A 351 -7.88 -33.18 -19.07
N LEU A 352 -7.75 -33.79 -17.88
CA LEU A 352 -8.63 -33.54 -16.73
C LEU A 352 -8.50 -32.12 -16.19
N GLN A 353 -7.30 -31.54 -16.28
CA GLN A 353 -7.13 -30.13 -15.97
C GLN A 353 -7.90 -29.26 -16.96
N SER A 354 -7.80 -29.48 -18.27
CA SER A 354 -8.61 -28.75 -19.25
C SER A 354 -10.12 -28.93 -19.03
N GLY A 355 -10.55 -30.13 -18.65
CA GLY A 355 -11.94 -30.47 -18.33
C GLY A 355 -12.45 -29.93 -16.98
N ARG A 356 -11.60 -29.31 -16.16
CA ARG A 356 -11.90 -28.87 -14.78
C ARG A 356 -12.35 -29.99 -13.82
N GLU A 357 -12.01 -31.24 -14.14
CA GLU A 357 -12.38 -32.41 -13.34
C GLU A 357 -11.29 -32.80 -12.31
N ILE A 358 -10.12 -32.15 -12.38
CA ILE A 358 -9.01 -32.36 -11.44
C ILE A 358 -9.14 -31.43 -10.23
N LEU A 359 -8.71 -31.90 -9.05
CA LEU A 359 -8.64 -31.07 -7.85
C LEU A 359 -7.69 -29.88 -8.05
N ARG A 360 -8.18 -28.67 -7.79
CA ARG A 360 -7.43 -27.42 -7.90
C ARG A 360 -7.43 -26.68 -6.57
N VAL A 361 -6.48 -26.99 -5.72
CA VAL A 361 -6.31 -26.37 -4.40
C VAL A 361 -4.84 -26.01 -4.22
N ASP A 362 -4.58 -24.83 -3.64
CA ASP A 362 -3.22 -24.37 -3.35
C ASP A 362 -2.48 -25.33 -2.42
N ARG A 363 -1.17 -25.47 -2.63
CA ARG A 363 -0.25 -26.30 -1.82
C ARG A 363 -0.55 -27.82 -1.84
N ILE A 364 -1.57 -28.28 -2.57
CA ILE A 364 -1.89 -29.70 -2.73
C ILE A 364 -1.54 -30.17 -4.14
N SER A 365 -0.64 -31.16 -4.23
CA SER A 365 -0.42 -31.86 -5.50
C SER A 365 -1.64 -32.75 -5.81
N PRO A 366 -2.25 -32.64 -7.01
CA PRO A 366 -3.32 -33.53 -7.43
C PRO A 366 -2.83 -34.94 -7.74
N ILE A 367 -1.52 -35.16 -7.95
CA ILE A 367 -0.96 -36.51 -8.11
C ILE A 367 -0.67 -37.07 -6.71
N ARG A 368 -1.29 -38.20 -6.37
CA ARG A 368 -1.10 -38.92 -5.10
C ARG A 368 -0.84 -40.41 -5.33
N SER A 369 -0.37 -41.10 -4.31
CA SER A 369 -0.30 -42.56 -4.30
C SER A 369 -1.71 -43.16 -4.31
N HIS A 370 -1.86 -44.35 -4.89
CA HIS A 370 -3.14 -45.06 -4.89
C HIS A 370 -3.69 -45.23 -3.45
N PRO A 371 -5.02 -45.14 -3.22
CA PRO A 371 -5.59 -45.28 -1.86
C PRO A 371 -5.44 -46.69 -1.27
N ASP A 372 -5.38 -47.73 -2.11
CA ASP A 372 -5.02 -49.09 -1.70
C ASP A 372 -3.52 -49.19 -1.37
N LYS A 373 -3.20 -49.62 -0.15
CA LYS A 373 -1.83 -49.78 0.35
C LYS A 373 -0.97 -50.72 -0.50
N ALA A 374 -1.52 -51.85 -0.96
CA ALA A 374 -0.76 -52.82 -1.74
C ALA A 374 -0.35 -52.24 -3.11
N LEU A 375 -1.25 -51.48 -3.75
CA LEU A 375 -0.98 -50.80 -5.02
C LEU A 375 -0.07 -49.58 -4.83
N ALA A 376 -0.20 -48.87 -3.71
CA ALA A 376 0.67 -47.75 -3.35
C ALA A 376 2.13 -48.19 -3.16
N GLU A 377 2.35 -49.32 -2.47
CA GLU A 377 3.68 -49.92 -2.29
C GLU A 377 4.31 -50.36 -3.62
N GLN A 378 3.48 -50.76 -4.60
CA GLN A 378 3.92 -51.02 -5.98
C GLN A 378 4.17 -49.73 -6.79
N GLY A 379 4.03 -48.55 -6.19
CA GLY A 379 4.26 -47.26 -6.83
C GLY A 379 3.12 -46.78 -7.74
N ARG A 380 1.92 -47.37 -7.65
CA ARG A 380 0.74 -46.90 -8.40
C ARG A 380 0.28 -45.54 -7.90
N LYS A 381 -0.18 -44.71 -8.83
CA LYS A 381 -0.62 -43.34 -8.54
C LYS A 381 -2.04 -43.08 -9.02
N CYS A 382 -2.65 -42.06 -8.45
CA CYS A 382 -3.95 -41.55 -8.84
C CYS A 382 -3.94 -40.02 -8.96
N LEU A 383 -4.93 -39.49 -9.67
CA LEU A 383 -5.19 -38.06 -9.81
C LEU A 383 -6.41 -37.71 -8.96
N LEU A 384 -6.25 -36.83 -7.97
CA LEU A 384 -7.36 -36.30 -7.16
C LEU A 384 -8.31 -35.51 -8.05
N LEU A 385 -9.60 -35.80 -7.92
CA LEU A 385 -10.66 -35.19 -8.71
C LEU A 385 -11.32 -34.03 -7.95
N ALA A 386 -12.01 -33.17 -8.69
CA ALA A 386 -12.80 -32.08 -8.10
C ALA A 386 -13.89 -32.63 -7.17
N PRO A 387 -14.30 -31.91 -6.10
CA PRO A 387 -15.27 -32.42 -5.13
C PRO A 387 -16.67 -32.68 -5.73
N SER A 388 -17.00 -32.07 -6.86
CA SER A 388 -18.19 -32.36 -7.67
C SER A 388 -18.19 -33.75 -8.32
N VAL A 389 -17.05 -34.44 -8.39
CA VAL A 389 -16.91 -35.77 -8.98
C VAL A 389 -16.89 -36.83 -7.88
N THR A 390 -17.81 -37.80 -7.93
CA THR A 390 -17.91 -38.89 -6.95
C THR A 390 -17.59 -40.24 -7.59
N ALA A 391 -17.08 -41.20 -6.80
CA ALA A 391 -16.70 -42.50 -7.34
C ALA A 391 -17.91 -43.42 -7.57
N GLU A 392 -18.99 -43.20 -6.82
CA GLU A 392 -20.19 -44.03 -6.82
C GLU A 392 -21.19 -43.64 -7.92
N ALA A 393 -21.14 -42.38 -8.37
CA ALA A 393 -22.13 -41.80 -9.28
C ALA A 393 -21.46 -41.43 -10.61
N SER A 394 -21.51 -42.37 -11.58
CA SER A 394 -20.87 -42.20 -12.90
C SER A 394 -21.49 -41.10 -13.78
N ASP A 395 -22.66 -40.61 -13.43
CA ASP A 395 -23.30 -39.44 -14.00
C ASP A 395 -22.51 -38.15 -13.71
N THR A 396 -21.79 -38.09 -12.59
CA THR A 396 -20.91 -36.96 -12.23
C THR A 396 -19.62 -36.88 -13.06
N TRP A 397 -19.29 -37.93 -13.81
CA TRP A 397 -18.04 -38.00 -14.57
C TRP A 397 -18.16 -37.26 -15.90
N GLY A 398 -17.20 -36.40 -16.19
CA GLY A 398 -17.09 -35.74 -17.48
C GLY A 398 -16.59 -36.68 -18.59
N PRO A 399 -16.51 -36.17 -19.83
CA PRO A 399 -16.20 -36.97 -21.01
C PRO A 399 -14.81 -37.61 -20.94
N VAL A 400 -13.84 -36.93 -20.33
CA VAL A 400 -12.45 -37.42 -20.23
C VAL A 400 -12.36 -38.63 -19.29
N LEU A 401 -13.04 -38.58 -18.14
CA LEU A 401 -13.09 -39.70 -17.20
C LEU A 401 -13.83 -40.90 -17.81
N LYS A 402 -15.00 -40.67 -18.44
CA LYS A 402 -15.79 -41.72 -19.09
C LYS A 402 -14.99 -42.44 -20.19
N GLU A 403 -14.30 -41.69 -21.05
CA GLU A 403 -13.45 -42.26 -22.10
C GLU A 403 -12.27 -43.06 -21.52
N GLY A 404 -11.59 -42.51 -20.51
CA GLY A 404 -10.46 -43.20 -19.87
C GLY A 404 -10.85 -44.50 -19.17
N VAL A 405 -12.04 -44.54 -18.55
CA VAL A 405 -12.60 -45.76 -17.93
C VAL A 405 -13.01 -46.77 -19.00
N GLN A 406 -13.64 -46.33 -20.10
CA GLN A 406 -14.01 -47.21 -21.21
C GLN A 406 -12.79 -47.87 -21.87
N LYS A 407 -11.68 -47.14 -21.98
CA LYS A 407 -10.39 -47.65 -22.47
C LYS A 407 -9.63 -48.53 -21.46
N GLN A 408 -10.16 -48.70 -20.24
CA GLN A 408 -9.49 -49.39 -19.14
C GLN A 408 -8.14 -48.76 -18.74
N GLU A 409 -7.95 -47.46 -19.05
CA GLU A 409 -6.75 -46.70 -18.69
C GLU A 409 -6.89 -46.01 -17.32
N LEU A 410 -8.13 -45.71 -16.93
CA LEU A 410 -8.49 -45.11 -15.64
C LEU A 410 -9.49 -45.98 -14.87
N THR A 411 -9.45 -45.89 -13.55
CA THR A 411 -10.52 -46.37 -12.67
C THR A 411 -10.82 -45.28 -11.64
N VAL A 412 -12.09 -44.90 -11.47
CA VAL A 412 -12.47 -43.92 -10.46
C VAL A 412 -12.69 -44.64 -9.14
N VAL A 413 -11.97 -44.22 -8.10
CA VAL A 413 -11.99 -44.85 -6.77
C VAL A 413 -12.25 -43.81 -5.68
N PRO A 414 -12.90 -44.18 -4.56
CA PRO A 414 -13.01 -43.31 -3.40
C PRO A 414 -11.62 -42.96 -2.85
N TYR A 415 -11.45 -41.71 -2.41
CA TYR A 415 -10.19 -41.22 -1.85
C TYR A 415 -10.45 -40.32 -0.64
N GLU A 416 -9.78 -40.58 0.48
CA GLU A 416 -9.82 -39.72 1.67
C GLU A 416 -8.57 -38.84 1.72
N LEU A 417 -8.73 -37.54 1.45
CA LEU A 417 -7.66 -36.56 1.58
C LEU A 417 -7.55 -36.11 3.03
N GLN A 418 -6.39 -36.36 3.64
CA GLN A 418 -6.07 -35.90 4.98
C GLN A 418 -5.27 -34.60 4.92
N LEU A 419 -5.80 -33.56 5.57
CA LEU A 419 -5.13 -32.28 5.81
C LEU A 419 -4.83 -32.18 7.30
N ASP A 420 -3.58 -31.91 7.66
CA ASP A 420 -3.13 -31.79 9.04
C ASP A 420 -2.67 -30.37 9.35
N TYR A 421 -2.13 -30.17 10.56
CA TYR A 421 -1.60 -28.88 10.99
C TYR A 421 -0.61 -28.30 9.98
N ASP A 422 0.28 -29.10 9.40
CA ASP A 422 1.39 -28.66 8.55
C ASP A 422 0.92 -28.08 7.21
N TYR A 423 -0.23 -28.52 6.72
CA TYR A 423 -0.86 -27.95 5.53
C TYR A 423 -1.28 -26.49 5.73
N TRP A 424 -1.81 -26.14 6.90
CA TRP A 424 -2.36 -24.80 7.19
C TRP A 424 -1.24 -23.78 7.42
N ASN A 425 -1.38 -22.57 6.85
CA ASN A 425 -0.48 -21.48 7.16
C ASN A 425 -0.91 -20.79 8.48
N HIS A 426 -0.06 -19.90 9.01
CA HIS A 426 -0.38 -19.20 10.27
C HIS A 426 -1.69 -18.39 10.17
N ARG A 427 -2.01 -17.79 9.02
CA ARG A 427 -3.28 -17.07 8.81
C ARG A 427 -4.48 -18.01 8.88
N ASP A 428 -4.42 -19.16 8.22
CA ASP A 428 -5.47 -20.18 8.24
C ASP A 428 -5.76 -20.60 9.69
N ILE A 429 -4.71 -20.84 10.47
CA ILE A 429 -4.82 -21.22 11.89
C ILE A 429 -5.38 -20.09 12.74
N MET A 430 -4.94 -18.85 12.51
CA MET A 430 -5.45 -17.67 13.22
C MET A 430 -6.94 -17.44 12.96
N VAL A 431 -7.42 -17.59 11.71
CA VAL A 431 -8.86 -17.51 11.37
C VAL A 431 -9.69 -18.55 12.15
N SER A 432 -9.14 -19.75 12.35
CA SER A 432 -9.82 -20.82 13.07
C SER A 432 -9.92 -20.63 14.59
N ILE A 433 -8.98 -19.89 15.19
CA ILE A 433 -8.85 -19.70 16.64
C ILE A 433 -9.46 -18.37 17.08
N LEU A 434 -9.18 -17.29 16.34
CA LEU A 434 -9.60 -15.95 16.72
C LEU A 434 -11.12 -15.79 16.53
N PRO A 435 -11.80 -15.01 17.40
CA PRO A 435 -13.19 -14.62 17.20
C PRO A 435 -13.42 -13.98 15.83
N GLU A 436 -14.60 -14.22 15.24
CA GLU A 436 -14.95 -13.75 13.89
C GLU A 436 -14.94 -12.21 13.79
N GLU A 437 -15.22 -11.51 14.89
CA GLU A 437 -15.18 -10.05 14.99
C GLU A 437 -13.76 -9.48 14.83
N LEU A 438 -12.73 -10.33 14.96
CA LEU A 438 -11.33 -9.98 14.80
C LEU A 438 -10.74 -10.42 13.45
N HIS A 439 -11.57 -10.90 12.51
CA HIS A 439 -11.08 -11.41 11.22
C HIS A 439 -10.77 -10.31 10.20
N ASP A 440 -11.27 -9.09 10.40
CA ASP A 440 -11.05 -7.96 9.49
C ASP A 440 -9.56 -7.56 9.39
N GLU A 441 -8.80 -7.68 10.48
CA GLU A 441 -7.40 -7.25 10.55
C GLU A 441 -6.49 -8.24 11.30
N ILE A 442 -6.58 -9.53 10.95
CA ILE A 442 -5.74 -10.57 11.59
C ILE A 442 -4.26 -10.16 11.56
N PRO A 443 -3.54 -10.23 12.70
CA PRO A 443 -2.15 -9.79 12.82
C PRO A 443 -1.20 -10.77 12.14
N VAL A 444 -1.19 -10.75 10.81
CA VAL A 444 -0.30 -11.55 9.95
C VAL A 444 1.01 -10.82 9.63
N GLY A 445 1.05 -9.49 9.81
CA GLY A 445 2.23 -8.67 9.53
C GLY A 445 3.13 -8.55 10.76
N PHE A 446 4.36 -9.04 10.65
CA PHE A 446 5.42 -8.88 11.64
C PHE A 446 6.73 -8.51 10.95
N ASN A 447 7.69 -7.92 11.67
CA ASN A 447 9.07 -7.85 11.13
C ASN A 447 9.96 -8.86 11.85
N VAL A 448 11.09 -9.13 11.22
CA VAL A 448 12.09 -10.09 11.70
C VAL A 448 13.45 -9.43 11.76
N ALA A 449 14.16 -9.68 12.85
CA ALA A 449 15.58 -9.41 13.00
C ALA A 449 16.26 -10.74 13.37
N GLY A 450 16.97 -11.34 12.42
CA GLY A 450 17.59 -12.67 12.61
C GLY A 450 16.55 -13.72 12.96
N HIS A 451 16.67 -14.32 14.15
CA HIS A 451 15.73 -15.32 14.65
C HIS A 451 14.59 -14.74 15.52
N VAL A 452 14.56 -13.41 15.72
CA VAL A 452 13.56 -12.72 16.55
C VAL A 452 12.48 -12.14 15.64
N ALA A 453 11.23 -12.56 15.84
CA ALA A 453 10.06 -11.91 15.26
C ALA A 453 9.49 -10.90 16.26
N HIS A 454 9.13 -9.70 15.81
CA HIS A 454 8.48 -8.72 16.67
C HIS A 454 7.12 -8.32 16.10
N LEU A 455 6.12 -8.35 16.98
CA LEU A 455 4.74 -7.99 16.72
C LEU A 455 4.43 -6.57 17.22
N ASN A 456 3.47 -5.95 16.55
CA ASN A 456 2.80 -4.73 16.99
C ASN A 456 1.31 -5.05 17.13
N LEU A 457 0.94 -5.73 18.23
CA LEU A 457 -0.45 -6.12 18.45
C LEU A 457 -1.29 -4.91 18.86
N ARG A 458 -2.48 -4.78 18.29
CA ARG A 458 -3.49 -3.81 18.75
C ARG A 458 -4.21 -4.36 19.99
N ASP A 459 -4.83 -3.48 20.77
CA ASP A 459 -5.43 -3.79 22.06
C ASP A 459 -6.43 -4.97 22.01
N ASN A 460 -7.24 -5.04 20.96
CA ASN A 460 -8.21 -6.11 20.74
C ASN A 460 -7.58 -7.51 20.54
N TYR A 461 -6.30 -7.58 20.15
CA TYR A 461 -5.55 -8.83 19.99
C TYR A 461 -4.68 -9.19 21.21
N LEU A 462 -4.50 -8.29 22.18
CA LEU A 462 -3.69 -8.55 23.38
C LEU A 462 -4.14 -9.80 24.16
N PRO A 463 -5.44 -10.12 24.31
CA PRO A 463 -5.87 -11.37 24.95
C PRO A 463 -5.36 -12.64 24.25
N TYR A 464 -5.02 -12.55 22.96
CA TYR A 464 -4.57 -13.66 22.11
C TYR A 464 -3.06 -13.61 21.82
N LYS A 465 -2.30 -12.71 22.47
CA LYS A 465 -0.88 -12.49 22.15
C LYS A 465 -0.01 -13.74 22.26
N GLN A 466 -0.26 -14.55 23.28
CA GLN A 466 0.46 -15.81 23.53
C GLN A 466 0.20 -16.83 22.43
N ILE A 467 -1.07 -17.11 22.12
CA ILE A 467 -1.43 -18.08 21.08
C ILE A 467 -0.98 -17.62 19.68
N VAL A 468 -1.07 -16.33 19.38
CA VAL A 468 -0.53 -15.75 18.13
C VAL A 468 0.97 -15.98 18.03
N ALA A 469 1.72 -15.74 19.12
CA ALA A 469 3.16 -15.95 19.15
C ALA A 469 3.55 -17.43 19.00
N GLU A 470 2.85 -18.35 19.67
CA GLU A 470 3.06 -19.79 19.52
C GLU A 470 2.87 -20.24 18.06
N ILE A 471 1.81 -19.77 17.40
CA ILE A 471 1.54 -20.10 15.98
C ILE A 471 2.67 -19.59 15.08
N LEU A 472 3.16 -18.38 15.30
CA LEU A 472 4.25 -17.81 14.50
C LEU A 472 5.56 -18.58 14.71
N LEU A 473 5.88 -18.95 15.94
CA LEU A 473 7.07 -19.74 16.25
C LEU A 473 7.00 -21.12 15.58
N ASP A 474 5.85 -21.79 15.65
CA ASP A 474 5.63 -23.10 15.02
C ASP A 474 5.71 -23.06 13.49
N LYS A 475 5.16 -22.00 12.86
CA LYS A 475 5.04 -21.89 11.40
C LYS A 475 6.24 -21.27 10.72
N ASN A 476 7.18 -20.72 11.48
CA ASN A 476 8.37 -20.08 10.94
C ASN A 476 9.63 -20.69 11.58
N PRO A 477 10.19 -21.79 11.03
CA PRO A 477 11.32 -22.51 11.64
C PRO A 477 12.60 -21.70 11.88
N GLN A 478 12.75 -20.55 11.21
CA GLN A 478 13.86 -19.62 11.41
C GLN A 478 13.69 -18.74 12.65
N ILE A 479 12.45 -18.56 13.11
CA ILE A 479 12.11 -17.79 14.29
C ILE A 479 12.24 -18.68 15.51
N LYS A 480 12.95 -18.20 16.53
CA LYS A 480 13.05 -18.89 17.83
C LYS A 480 12.39 -18.08 18.94
N THR A 481 12.32 -16.76 18.79
CA THR A 481 11.83 -15.84 19.80
C THR A 481 10.81 -14.90 19.17
N VAL A 482 9.65 -14.76 19.79
CA VAL A 482 8.59 -13.83 19.39
C VAL A 482 8.39 -12.82 20.50
N ILE A 483 8.49 -11.53 20.18
CA ILE A 483 8.34 -10.43 21.13
C ILE A 483 7.20 -9.50 20.70
N ASN A 484 6.69 -8.73 21.65
CA ASN A 484 5.82 -7.58 21.39
C ASN A 484 6.50 -6.30 21.89
N LYS A 485 6.48 -5.24 21.09
CA LYS A 485 7.02 -3.95 21.50
C LYS A 485 6.01 -3.25 22.40
N ILE A 486 6.44 -2.84 23.58
CA ILE A 486 5.58 -2.20 24.58
C ILE A 486 5.50 -0.69 24.32
N ASP A 487 6.58 -0.10 23.78
CA ASP A 487 6.68 1.34 23.54
C ASP A 487 7.17 1.69 22.13
N ASN A 488 6.87 2.93 21.72
CA ASN A 488 7.40 3.51 20.50
C ASN A 488 8.90 3.80 20.63
N VAL A 489 9.66 3.49 19.57
CA VAL A 489 11.10 3.74 19.53
C VAL A 489 11.38 5.24 19.62
N GLY A 490 12.20 5.65 20.60
CA GLY A 490 12.76 7.00 20.70
C GLY A 490 11.95 8.03 21.48
N SER A 491 10.81 7.69 22.08
CA SER A 491 10.09 8.60 22.99
C SER A 491 10.73 8.68 24.39
N GLU A 492 11.46 7.62 24.81
CA GLU A 492 12.02 7.51 26.18
C GLU A 492 13.52 7.19 26.21
N SER A 493 14.16 6.91 25.07
CA SER A 493 15.57 6.49 24.99
C SER A 493 16.34 7.28 23.95
N GLU A 494 17.39 7.99 24.40
CA GLU A 494 18.35 8.69 23.54
C GLU A 494 19.02 7.74 22.52
N PHE A 495 19.19 6.47 22.90
CA PHE A 495 19.84 5.45 22.05
C PHE A 495 18.88 4.72 21.11
N ARG A 496 17.60 5.13 21.04
CA ARG A 496 16.56 4.50 20.23
C ARG A 496 16.39 2.99 20.52
N THR A 497 16.64 2.58 21.76
CA THR A 497 16.26 1.25 22.25
C THR A 497 14.76 1.18 22.47
N PHE A 498 14.21 -0.03 22.58
CA PHE A 498 12.78 -0.25 22.81
C PHE A 498 12.56 -1.23 23.95
N GLN A 499 11.48 -1.02 24.70
CA GLN A 499 11.00 -2.00 25.67
C GLN A 499 10.19 -3.09 24.95
N TYR A 500 10.35 -4.33 25.39
CA TYR A 500 9.66 -5.47 24.81
C TYR A 500 9.26 -6.48 25.89
N GLU A 501 8.25 -7.27 25.56
CA GLU A 501 7.91 -8.49 26.28
C GLU A 501 8.16 -9.69 25.38
N VAL A 502 8.68 -10.78 25.95
CA VAL A 502 8.76 -12.07 25.25
C VAL A 502 7.38 -12.72 25.30
N LEU A 503 6.83 -13.03 24.13
CA LEU A 503 5.56 -13.73 23.99
C LEU A 503 5.76 -15.24 23.82
N ALA A 504 6.78 -15.67 23.08
CA ALA A 504 7.09 -17.09 22.91
C ALA A 504 8.59 -17.31 22.65
N GLY A 505 9.12 -18.46 23.06
CA GLY A 505 10.53 -18.80 22.90
C GLY A 505 11.43 -18.29 24.04
N PRO A 506 12.76 -18.49 23.94
CA PRO A 506 13.71 -18.01 24.92
C PRO A 506 13.88 -16.48 24.82
N ASP A 507 14.21 -15.81 25.93
CA ASP A 507 14.63 -14.41 25.92
C ASP A 507 16.07 -14.28 25.40
N ASP A 508 16.24 -14.52 24.09
CA ASP A 508 17.49 -14.35 23.35
C ASP A 508 17.32 -13.25 22.31
N MET A 509 17.96 -12.10 22.58
CA MET A 509 17.95 -10.93 21.69
C MET A 509 19.23 -10.84 20.84
N ASN A 510 20.15 -11.80 20.96
CA ASN A 510 21.36 -11.81 20.14
C ASN A 510 21.04 -12.32 18.74
N VAL A 511 20.91 -11.38 17.81
CA VAL A 511 20.53 -11.68 16.44
C VAL A 511 21.74 -11.61 15.53
N GLN A 512 21.71 -12.42 14.48
CA GLN A 512 22.58 -12.30 13.33
C GLN A 512 21.71 -11.99 12.12
N VAL A 513 22.06 -10.94 11.38
CA VAL A 513 21.39 -10.55 10.14
C VAL A 513 22.42 -10.41 9.03
N THR A 514 21.97 -10.66 7.81
CA THR A 514 22.76 -10.39 6.61
C THR A 514 22.07 -9.30 5.81
N GLU A 515 22.78 -8.23 5.52
CA GLU A 515 22.28 -7.09 4.75
C GLU A 515 23.40 -6.60 3.82
N ASN A 516 23.10 -6.32 2.54
CA ASN A 516 24.11 -5.82 1.58
C ASN A 516 25.41 -6.66 1.57
N HIS A 517 25.25 -7.99 1.59
CA HIS A 517 26.33 -8.99 1.68
C HIS A 517 27.26 -8.85 2.90
N CYS A 518 26.83 -8.16 3.96
CA CYS A 518 27.55 -7.99 5.21
C CYS A 518 26.78 -8.67 6.35
N VAL A 519 27.52 -9.26 7.28
CA VAL A 519 26.94 -9.96 8.44
C VAL A 519 27.04 -9.04 9.65
N PHE A 520 25.93 -8.84 10.35
CA PHE A 520 25.86 -8.02 11.56
C PHE A 520 25.35 -8.89 12.71
N GLU A 521 26.04 -8.83 13.84
CA GLU A 521 25.69 -9.53 15.07
C GLU A 521 25.49 -8.49 16.18
N PHE A 522 24.34 -8.53 16.86
CA PHE A 522 24.01 -7.56 17.89
C PHE A 522 22.89 -8.02 18.82
N ASP A 523 22.80 -7.39 19.98
CA ASP A 523 21.67 -7.50 20.89
C ASP A 523 20.57 -6.52 20.45
N TYR A 524 19.48 -7.06 19.89
CA TYR A 524 18.40 -6.27 19.30
C TYR A 524 17.65 -5.39 20.32
N ALA A 525 17.77 -5.67 21.63
CA ALA A 525 17.21 -4.80 22.66
C ALA A 525 18.06 -3.54 22.91
N LYS A 526 19.36 -3.61 22.62
CA LYS A 526 20.35 -2.57 22.98
C LYS A 526 20.75 -1.66 21.83
N VAL A 527 20.44 -2.04 20.59
CA VAL A 527 20.76 -1.24 19.41
C VAL A 527 19.54 -1.06 18.51
N TYR A 528 19.48 0.08 17.83
CA TYR A 528 18.46 0.32 16.82
C TYR A 528 18.79 -0.45 15.53
N TRP A 529 17.85 -1.27 15.06
CA TRP A 529 17.95 -1.95 13.77
C TRP A 529 16.61 -1.96 13.05
N ASN A 530 16.64 -1.79 11.72
CA ASN A 530 15.45 -1.87 10.87
C ASN A 530 15.81 -2.45 9.49
N SER A 531 15.53 -3.74 9.29
CA SER A 531 15.80 -4.46 8.04
C SER A 531 15.07 -3.86 6.82
N LYS A 532 14.04 -3.02 7.02
CA LYS A 532 13.34 -2.36 5.89
C LYS A 532 14.11 -1.17 5.31
N LEU A 533 15.28 -0.83 5.86
CA LEU A 533 16.16 0.22 5.34
C LEU A 533 17.27 -0.33 4.43
N GLU A 534 17.34 -1.65 4.20
CA GLU A 534 18.40 -2.28 3.38
C GLU A 534 18.56 -1.63 2.00
N ALA A 535 17.46 -1.32 1.32
CA ALA A 535 17.50 -0.68 0.01
C ALA A 535 18.13 0.72 0.06
N GLU A 536 17.88 1.48 1.13
CA GLU A 536 18.47 2.81 1.33
C GLU A 536 19.94 2.74 1.72
N HIS A 537 20.28 1.78 2.60
CA HIS A 537 21.66 1.47 2.94
C HIS A 537 22.46 1.13 1.67
N GLY A 538 21.91 0.27 0.81
CA GLY A 538 22.50 -0.09 -0.48
C GLY A 538 22.61 1.11 -1.43
N ARG A 539 21.57 1.95 -1.55
CA ARG A 539 21.58 3.13 -2.42
C ARG A 539 22.72 4.09 -2.09
N LEU A 540 22.83 4.52 -0.83
CA LEU A 540 23.91 5.42 -0.42
C LEU A 540 25.27 4.73 -0.44
N ALA A 541 25.37 3.48 0.04
CA ALA A 541 26.64 2.76 0.02
C ALA A 541 27.18 2.57 -1.40
N ASN A 542 26.32 2.50 -2.43
CA ASN A 542 26.72 2.39 -3.83
C ASN A 542 27.17 3.71 -4.47
N LEU A 543 26.74 4.86 -3.91
CA LEU A 543 27.12 6.20 -4.38
C LEU A 543 28.62 6.48 -4.17
N PHE A 544 29.16 6.04 -3.03
CA PHE A 544 30.53 6.33 -2.62
C PHE A 544 31.55 5.69 -3.58
N GLN A 545 32.66 6.37 -3.85
CA GLN A 545 33.71 5.86 -4.74
C GLN A 545 34.89 5.27 -3.96
N PRO A 546 35.51 4.18 -4.46
CA PRO A 546 36.70 3.62 -3.83
C PRO A 546 37.81 4.67 -3.62
N GLY A 547 38.41 4.69 -2.43
CA GLY A 547 39.43 5.67 -2.05
C GLY A 547 38.90 6.99 -1.49
N GLU A 548 37.59 7.25 -1.54
CA GLU A 548 36.98 8.39 -0.85
C GLU A 548 36.89 8.18 0.66
N VAL A 549 36.70 9.27 1.39
CA VAL A 549 36.38 9.25 2.83
C VAL A 549 34.92 9.62 3.05
N VAL A 550 34.21 8.77 3.78
CA VAL A 550 32.84 8.95 4.23
C VAL A 550 32.82 9.09 5.75
N CYS A 551 32.03 10.02 6.26
CA CYS A 551 31.79 10.20 7.68
C CYS A 551 30.35 9.80 7.99
N ASP A 552 30.17 8.68 8.69
CA ASP A 552 28.86 8.21 9.15
C ASP A 552 28.67 8.66 10.60
N VAL A 553 27.90 9.72 10.81
CA VAL A 553 27.82 10.44 12.10
C VAL A 553 26.98 9.68 13.13
N MET A 554 26.03 8.84 12.67
CA MET A 554 25.14 8.02 13.49
C MET A 554 25.06 6.60 12.94
N ALA A 555 26.22 5.95 12.91
CA ALA A 555 26.47 4.69 12.24
C ALA A 555 25.70 3.51 12.83
N GLY A 556 25.23 3.58 14.08
CA GLY A 556 24.74 2.40 14.79
C GLY A 556 25.79 1.28 14.76
N ILE A 557 25.41 0.12 14.21
CA ILE A 557 26.32 -1.02 14.02
C ILE A 557 27.01 -1.04 12.63
N GLY A 558 26.84 0.02 11.85
CA GLY A 558 27.51 0.27 10.57
C GLY A 558 26.83 -0.27 9.31
N PRO A 559 25.50 -0.16 9.12
CA PRO A 559 24.86 -0.62 7.90
C PRO A 559 25.25 0.19 6.64
N PHE A 560 25.73 1.43 6.78
CA PHE A 560 26.41 2.16 5.68
C PHE A 560 27.91 1.92 5.70
N ALA A 561 28.52 2.04 6.88
CA ALA A 561 29.97 1.99 7.06
C ALA A 561 30.61 0.67 6.61
N VAL A 562 30.03 -0.46 6.99
CA VAL A 562 30.62 -1.78 6.71
C VAL A 562 30.52 -2.14 5.22
N PRO A 563 29.36 -1.96 4.53
CA PRO A 563 29.30 -2.15 3.08
C PRO A 563 30.21 -1.19 2.31
N ALA A 564 30.31 0.08 2.71
CA ALA A 564 31.23 1.04 2.10
C ALA A 564 32.70 0.60 2.26
N GLY A 565 33.08 0.11 3.45
CA GLY A 565 34.41 -0.47 3.70
C GLY A 565 34.74 -1.66 2.80
N LYS A 566 33.76 -2.54 2.50
CA LYS A 566 33.96 -3.64 1.52
C LYS A 566 34.24 -3.14 0.11
N ARG A 567 33.77 -1.93 -0.23
CA ARG A 567 34.01 -1.25 -1.51
C ARG A 567 35.30 -0.40 -1.49
N ARG A 568 36.16 -0.58 -0.47
CA ARG A 568 37.43 0.15 -0.29
C ARG A 568 37.24 1.66 -0.13
N VAL A 569 36.13 2.06 0.47
CA VAL A 569 35.86 3.43 0.89
C VAL A 569 36.32 3.59 2.33
N PHE A 570 37.08 4.63 2.63
CA PHE A 570 37.45 4.94 4.01
C PHE A 570 36.23 5.48 4.76
N VAL A 571 35.95 4.95 5.96
CA VAL A 571 34.79 5.37 6.74
C VAL A 571 35.16 5.69 8.17
N TRP A 572 34.85 6.90 8.59
CA TRP A 572 34.85 7.32 9.98
C TRP A 572 33.42 7.14 10.51
N ALA A 573 33.20 6.07 11.26
CA ALA A 573 31.88 5.61 11.67
C ALA A 573 31.66 5.86 13.16
N ASN A 574 30.75 6.75 13.51
CA ASN A 574 30.49 7.17 14.88
C ASN A 574 29.08 6.80 15.32
N ASP A 575 28.93 6.37 16.56
CA ASP A 575 27.62 6.31 17.21
C ASP A 575 27.73 6.64 18.69
N LYS A 576 26.77 7.39 19.23
CA LYS A 576 26.78 7.80 20.64
C LYS A 576 26.49 6.65 21.60
N ASN A 577 25.79 5.60 21.15
CA ASN A 577 25.45 4.44 21.98
C ASN A 577 26.68 3.51 22.11
N PRO A 578 27.20 3.28 23.34
CA PRO A 578 28.33 2.38 23.54
C PRO A 578 28.09 0.94 23.07
N GLU A 579 26.85 0.44 23.14
CA GLU A 579 26.52 -0.89 22.62
C GLU A 579 26.54 -0.92 21.09
N SER A 580 26.05 0.13 20.43
CA SER A 580 26.19 0.28 18.96
C SER A 580 27.66 0.26 18.54
N TYR A 581 28.51 1.03 19.23
CA TYR A 581 29.95 1.08 18.98
C TYR A 581 30.61 -0.30 19.14
N LYS A 582 30.32 -1.00 20.24
CA LYS A 582 30.81 -2.36 20.49
C LYS A 582 30.43 -3.32 19.35
N TYR A 583 29.18 -3.28 18.88
CA TYR A 583 28.74 -4.14 17.77
C TYR A 583 29.23 -3.66 16.40
N LEU A 584 29.54 -2.38 16.24
CA LEU A 584 30.23 -1.85 15.08
C LEU A 584 31.66 -2.43 14.99
N GLU A 585 32.42 -2.47 16.10
CA GLU A 585 33.74 -3.12 16.13
C GLU A 585 33.68 -4.60 15.74
N VAL A 586 32.68 -5.33 16.27
CA VAL A 586 32.41 -6.73 15.90
C VAL A 586 32.12 -6.84 14.40
N SER A 587 31.27 -5.96 13.86
CA SER A 587 30.89 -5.95 12.45
C SER A 587 32.07 -5.64 11.53
N ILE A 588 32.93 -4.69 11.90
CA ILE A 588 34.16 -4.34 11.18
C ILE A 588 35.09 -5.55 11.09
N LYS A 589 35.29 -6.25 12.22
CA LYS A 589 36.13 -7.45 12.32
C LYS A 589 35.56 -8.60 11.49
N ASN A 590 34.29 -8.93 11.68
CA ASN A 590 33.62 -10.05 11.02
C ASN A 590 33.57 -9.89 9.50
N ASN A 591 33.40 -8.64 9.03
CA ASN A 591 33.36 -8.33 7.60
C ASN A 591 34.72 -8.03 6.98
N LYS A 592 35.81 -8.03 7.78
CA LYS A 592 37.20 -7.81 7.35
C LYS A 592 37.42 -6.45 6.69
N VAL A 593 36.77 -5.41 7.21
CA VAL A 593 36.85 -4.03 6.69
C VAL A 593 37.67 -3.09 7.57
N ALA A 594 38.36 -3.61 8.58
CA ALA A 594 39.21 -2.84 9.49
C ALA A 594 40.25 -1.91 8.82
N PRO A 595 40.85 -2.25 7.65
CA PRO A 595 41.74 -1.30 6.96
C PRO A 595 41.05 -0.02 6.50
N PHE A 596 39.73 -0.05 6.31
CA PHE A 596 38.96 1.04 5.72
C PHE A 596 37.99 1.70 6.71
N VAL A 597 37.49 0.98 7.72
CA VAL A 597 36.46 1.50 8.64
C VAL A 597 37.05 1.72 10.04
N ARG A 598 36.95 2.95 10.54
CA ARG A 598 37.36 3.36 11.89
C ARG A 598 36.13 3.67 12.74
N PRO A 599 35.91 2.96 13.85
CA PRO A 599 34.78 3.19 14.73
C PRO A 599 35.08 4.26 15.79
N PHE A 600 34.08 5.07 16.14
CA PHE A 600 34.13 6.11 17.18
C PHE A 600 32.87 6.06 18.05
N CYS A 601 32.97 6.55 19.29
CA CYS A 601 31.87 6.58 20.26
C CYS A 601 31.75 7.97 20.89
N GLU A 602 31.26 8.93 20.11
CA GLU A 602 31.18 10.34 20.48
C GLU A 602 29.80 10.95 20.19
N ASP A 603 29.55 12.13 20.76
CA ASP A 603 28.40 12.94 20.35
C ASP A 603 28.57 13.43 18.91
N GLY A 604 27.56 13.20 18.08
CA GLY A 604 27.60 13.53 16.65
C GLY A 604 27.91 15.00 16.36
N ARG A 605 27.54 15.94 17.24
CA ARG A 605 27.84 17.37 17.06
C ARG A 605 29.34 17.65 17.17
N ALA A 606 30.00 17.03 18.14
CA ALA A 606 31.43 17.16 18.33
C ALA A 606 32.19 16.38 17.25
N PHE A 607 31.69 15.20 16.89
CA PHE A 607 32.31 14.30 15.93
C PHE A 607 32.46 14.91 14.53
N ILE A 608 31.51 15.72 14.05
CA ILE A 608 31.58 16.33 12.70
C ILE A 608 32.88 17.13 12.51
N HIS A 609 33.26 17.97 13.48
CA HIS A 609 34.51 18.73 13.43
C HIS A 609 35.74 17.83 13.63
N GLN A 610 35.68 16.94 14.63
CA GLN A 610 36.78 16.05 14.95
C GLN A 610 37.12 15.09 13.81
N ALA A 611 36.12 14.59 13.09
CA ALA A 611 36.32 13.74 11.93
C ALA A 611 37.08 14.46 10.82
N ALA A 612 36.72 15.72 10.50
CA ALA A 612 37.42 16.50 9.48
C ALA A 612 38.88 16.80 9.89
N ASP A 613 39.13 17.04 11.18
CA ASP A 613 40.48 17.24 11.72
C ASP A 613 41.31 15.96 11.70
N SER A 614 40.72 14.85 12.17
CA SER A 614 41.34 13.53 12.21
C SER A 614 41.67 12.98 10.82
N VAL A 615 40.81 13.18 9.83
CA VAL A 615 41.05 12.76 8.44
C VAL A 615 42.24 13.51 7.84
N LEU A 616 42.31 14.82 8.04
CA LEU A 616 43.44 15.63 7.58
C LEU A 616 44.74 15.19 8.26
N GLU A 617 44.71 14.99 9.58
CA GLU A 617 45.88 14.52 10.34
C GLU A 617 46.36 13.15 9.86
N ALA A 618 45.45 12.20 9.66
CA ALA A 618 45.78 10.86 9.14
C ALA A 618 46.41 10.93 7.75
N SER A 619 45.89 11.80 6.87
CA SER A 619 46.46 12.04 5.54
C SER A 619 47.87 12.65 5.62
N GLN A 620 48.08 13.64 6.49
CA GLN A 620 49.39 14.27 6.72
C GLN A 620 50.43 13.30 7.30
N LYS A 621 50.00 12.34 8.12
CA LYS A 621 50.85 11.24 8.63
C LYS A 621 51.17 10.18 7.56
N GLY A 622 50.56 10.25 6.37
CA GLY A 622 50.75 9.28 5.30
C GLY A 622 50.09 7.93 5.58
N GLU A 623 49.02 7.91 6.40
CA GLU A 623 48.29 6.69 6.70
C GLU A 623 47.61 6.14 5.43
N CYS A 624 47.58 4.81 5.31
CA CYS A 624 47.02 4.11 4.15
C CYS A 624 46.36 2.78 4.56
N ALA A 625 45.34 2.36 3.83
CA ALA A 625 44.84 0.99 3.89
C ALA A 625 45.79 0.06 3.14
N VAL A 626 46.16 -1.06 3.75
CA VAL A 626 46.93 -2.12 3.11
C VAL A 626 46.02 -3.32 2.89
N THR A 627 45.84 -3.71 1.63
CA THR A 627 45.07 -4.89 1.26
C THR A 627 45.96 -5.90 0.55
N THR A 628 45.68 -7.20 0.73
CA THR A 628 46.44 -8.28 0.11
C THR A 628 45.58 -9.05 -0.88
N HIS A 629 46.06 -9.20 -2.11
CA HIS A 629 45.38 -9.98 -3.14
C HIS A 629 46.27 -11.13 -3.64
N LYS A 630 45.68 -12.32 -3.76
CA LYS A 630 46.33 -13.53 -4.27
C LYS A 630 46.12 -13.62 -5.78
N GLU A 631 47.14 -13.30 -6.56
CA GLU A 631 47.13 -13.49 -8.01
C GLU A 631 47.70 -14.87 -8.37
N LYS A 632 47.08 -15.56 -9.35
CA LYS A 632 47.65 -16.79 -9.91
C LYS A 632 48.86 -16.44 -10.78
N LYS A 633 50.02 -17.03 -10.51
CA LYS A 633 51.19 -16.89 -11.37
C LYS A 633 50.92 -17.58 -12.71
N GLN A 634 50.85 -16.84 -13.81
CA GLN A 634 50.80 -17.42 -15.15
C GLN A 634 52.13 -18.14 -15.40
N GLN A 635 52.09 -19.46 -15.61
CA GLN A 635 53.25 -20.20 -16.11
C GLN A 635 53.42 -19.91 -17.61
N PRO A 636 54.66 -19.74 -18.10
CA PRO A 636 54.92 -19.64 -19.53
C PRO A 636 54.35 -20.86 -20.27
N PRO A 637 53.87 -20.73 -21.51
CA PRO A 637 53.47 -21.89 -22.31
C PRO A 637 54.68 -22.83 -22.46
N PRO A 638 54.49 -24.16 -22.35
CA PRO A 638 55.59 -25.10 -22.52
C PRO A 638 56.16 -24.98 -23.94
N GLN A 639 57.49 -24.79 -24.04
CA GLN A 639 58.19 -24.89 -25.32
C GLN A 639 58.01 -26.30 -25.87
N LYS A 640 57.61 -26.37 -27.15
CA LYS A 640 57.51 -27.63 -27.90
C LYS A 640 58.91 -28.07 -28.28
N ASP A 641 59.53 -28.86 -27.42
CA ASP A 641 60.67 -29.67 -27.83
C ASP A 641 60.18 -31.11 -28.04
N ASP A 642 60.35 -31.58 -29.27
CA ASP A 642 60.10 -32.96 -29.70
C ASP A 642 61.08 -33.90 -28.99
N GLN A 643 60.58 -34.79 -28.12
CA GLN A 643 60.73 -36.24 -28.22
C GLN A 643 60.39 -36.98 -26.91
N SER A 644 59.60 -38.05 -27.11
CA SER A 644 59.54 -39.33 -26.37
C SER A 644 59.33 -39.37 -24.85
N ASP A 645 58.20 -40.04 -24.54
CA ASP A 645 58.03 -41.07 -23.52
C ASP A 645 57.72 -40.72 -22.04
N ALA A 646 56.46 -41.07 -21.73
CA ALA A 646 56.00 -41.81 -20.55
C ALA A 646 56.03 -41.15 -19.15
N LYS A 647 54.80 -41.12 -18.58
CA LYS A 647 54.40 -41.29 -17.16
C LYS A 647 54.05 -40.04 -16.32
N LYS A 648 52.87 -40.20 -15.69
CA LYS A 648 52.34 -39.58 -14.45
C LYS A 648 52.01 -38.08 -14.47
N LYS A 649 50.74 -37.79 -14.77
CA LYS A 649 50.08 -36.51 -14.45
C LYS A 649 49.93 -36.35 -12.93
N SER A 650 50.93 -35.77 -12.25
CA SER A 650 50.70 -35.10 -10.97
C SER A 650 50.17 -33.69 -11.26
N LYS A 651 48.92 -33.39 -10.87
CA LYS A 651 48.39 -32.02 -10.91
C LYS A 651 49.21 -31.16 -9.94
N SER A 652 50.15 -30.36 -10.43
CA SER A 652 50.87 -29.38 -9.63
C SER A 652 49.89 -28.33 -9.09
N ARG A 653 49.93 -28.06 -7.77
CA ARG A 653 49.11 -27.02 -7.14
C ARG A 653 49.45 -25.65 -7.75
N PRO A 654 48.45 -24.80 -8.06
CA PRO A 654 48.72 -23.47 -8.60
C PRO A 654 49.53 -22.63 -7.60
N VAL A 655 50.59 -21.98 -8.08
CA VAL A 655 51.41 -21.06 -7.30
C VAL A 655 50.74 -19.69 -7.32
N TYR A 656 50.45 -19.13 -6.15
CA TYR A 656 49.87 -17.79 -5.98
C TYR A 656 50.95 -16.81 -5.51
N VAL A 657 50.94 -15.60 -6.06
CA VAL A 657 51.73 -14.47 -5.57
C VAL A 657 50.81 -13.57 -4.76
N VAL A 658 51.23 -13.21 -3.55
CA VAL A 658 50.52 -12.22 -2.72
C VAL A 658 51.06 -10.84 -3.09
N ARG A 659 50.19 -9.95 -3.59
CA ARG A 659 50.52 -8.54 -3.82
C ARG A 659 49.84 -7.67 -2.76
N GLU A 660 50.60 -6.71 -2.24
CA GLU A 660 50.09 -5.68 -1.34
C GLU A 660 49.68 -4.45 -2.16
N GLU A 661 48.44 -4.00 -1.99
CA GLU A 661 47.93 -2.77 -2.56
C GLU A 661 47.75 -1.76 -1.42
N ARG A 662 48.38 -0.58 -1.56
CA ARG A 662 48.30 0.51 -0.58
C ARG A 662 47.41 1.62 -1.13
N THR A 663 46.34 1.95 -0.41
CA THR A 663 45.44 3.05 -0.74
C THR A 663 45.64 4.16 0.30
N PRO A 664 46.17 5.35 -0.07
CA PRO A 664 46.37 6.44 0.89
C PRO A 664 45.04 7.08 1.30
N ILE A 665 44.97 7.59 2.53
CA ILE A 665 43.80 8.33 3.02
C ILE A 665 43.85 9.77 2.44
N PRO A 666 42.80 10.23 1.74
CA PRO A 666 42.74 11.61 1.24
C PRO A 666 42.57 12.61 2.39
N PRO A 667 42.96 13.89 2.19
CA PRO A 667 42.96 14.90 3.25
C PRO A 667 41.58 15.48 3.59
N THR A 668 40.53 15.04 2.90
CA THR A 668 39.19 15.64 2.95
C THR A 668 38.10 14.58 2.91
N ILE A 669 36.98 14.86 3.58
CA ILE A 669 35.77 14.03 3.54
C ILE A 669 34.98 14.32 2.26
N ALA A 670 34.55 13.27 1.55
CA ALA A 670 33.72 13.38 0.35
C ALA A 670 32.21 13.37 0.69
N HIS A 671 31.80 12.58 1.68
CA HIS A 671 30.40 12.45 2.09
C HIS A 671 30.23 12.44 3.61
N PHE A 672 29.17 13.08 4.10
CA PHE A 672 28.64 12.88 5.43
C PHE A 672 27.27 12.20 5.35
N VAL A 673 27.02 11.25 6.25
CA VAL A 673 25.75 10.54 6.36
C VAL A 673 25.20 10.70 7.77
N MET A 674 23.91 11.04 7.89
CA MET A 674 23.20 11.15 9.15
C MET A 674 21.88 10.39 9.08
N ASN A 675 21.81 9.21 9.71
CA ASN A 675 20.61 8.36 9.75
C ASN A 675 19.91 8.42 11.12
N LEU A 676 19.47 9.63 11.47
CA LEU A 676 18.67 9.90 12.67
C LEU A 676 17.43 10.73 12.32
N PRO A 677 16.42 10.15 11.63
CA PRO A 677 15.41 10.94 10.91
C PRO A 677 14.53 11.86 11.76
N ALA A 678 14.46 11.62 13.06
CA ALA A 678 13.73 12.48 13.99
C ALA A 678 14.42 13.84 14.19
N SER A 679 15.76 13.87 14.26
CA SER A 679 16.52 15.05 14.72
C SER A 679 17.76 15.36 13.87
N ALA A 680 18.11 14.58 12.85
CA ALA A 680 19.37 14.76 12.10
C ALA A 680 19.53 16.17 11.48
N ILE A 681 18.44 16.83 11.10
CA ILE A 681 18.48 18.22 10.59
C ILE A 681 19.04 19.19 11.65
N GLU A 682 18.80 18.95 12.93
CA GLU A 682 19.29 19.80 14.03
C GLU A 682 20.81 19.72 14.22
N PHE A 683 21.47 18.73 13.63
CA PHE A 683 22.94 18.58 13.63
C PHE A 683 23.60 19.40 12.51
N LEU A 684 22.83 19.96 11.58
CA LEU A 684 23.38 20.72 10.44
C LEU A 684 24.12 21.99 10.88
N SER A 685 23.76 22.57 12.02
CA SER A 685 24.47 23.70 12.62
C SER A 685 25.96 23.38 12.91
N SER A 686 26.29 22.11 13.20
CA SER A 686 27.66 21.64 13.46
C SER A 686 28.55 21.54 12.22
N TYR A 687 28.03 21.82 11.01
CA TYR A 687 28.86 21.88 9.80
C TYR A 687 29.48 23.27 9.59
N ARG A 688 29.03 24.29 10.33
CA ARG A 688 29.56 25.64 10.25
C ARG A 688 31.03 25.65 10.69
N GLY A 689 31.92 26.04 9.79
CA GLY A 689 33.35 26.11 10.05
C GLY A 689 34.07 24.76 10.14
N VAL A 690 33.46 23.69 9.63
CA VAL A 690 34.10 22.36 9.60
C VAL A 690 35.48 22.40 8.92
N TYR A 691 35.66 23.26 7.91
CA TYR A 691 36.92 23.48 7.18
C TYR A 691 37.45 24.92 7.31
N ALA A 692 37.12 25.67 8.36
CA ALA A 692 37.62 27.02 8.58
C ALA A 692 39.16 27.10 8.45
N GLY A 693 39.67 27.98 7.57
CA GLY A 693 41.11 28.13 7.32
C GLY A 693 41.75 27.01 6.49
N ARG A 694 40.94 26.15 5.85
CA ARG A 694 41.38 25.02 5.01
C ARG A 694 40.84 25.11 3.58
N GLU A 695 40.58 26.32 3.11
CA GLU A 695 40.04 26.61 1.76
C GLU A 695 40.94 26.08 0.65
N ALA A 696 42.26 26.02 0.91
CA ALA A 696 43.28 25.53 -0.02
C ALA A 696 43.14 24.04 -0.34
N LEU A 697 42.40 23.26 0.44
CA LEU A 697 42.16 21.84 0.17
C LEU A 697 41.11 21.59 -0.91
N PHE A 698 40.29 22.60 -1.24
CA PHE A 698 39.12 22.47 -2.10
C PHE A 698 39.20 23.38 -3.33
N ALA A 699 38.32 23.15 -4.30
CA ALA A 699 38.11 24.04 -5.44
C ALA A 699 37.91 25.50 -4.98
N PRO A 700 38.40 26.50 -5.72
CA PRO A 700 39.16 26.38 -6.97
C PRO A 700 40.66 26.07 -6.77
N HIS A 701 41.16 25.94 -5.54
CA HIS A 701 42.58 25.68 -5.28
C HIS A 701 43.03 24.27 -5.67
N THR A 702 42.11 23.30 -5.59
CA THR A 702 42.29 21.90 -6.03
C THR A 702 41.10 21.45 -6.87
N ALA A 703 41.15 20.23 -7.43
CA ALA A 703 39.98 19.61 -8.07
C ALA A 703 38.95 19.07 -7.06
N THR A 704 39.26 19.08 -5.77
CA THR A 704 38.43 18.47 -4.72
C THR A 704 37.21 19.34 -4.43
N LYS A 705 36.01 18.77 -4.55
CA LYS A 705 34.75 19.44 -4.20
C LYS A 705 34.51 19.38 -2.69
N LEU A 706 33.72 20.32 -2.16
CA LEU A 706 33.24 20.25 -0.77
C LEU A 706 32.39 18.98 -0.55
N PRO A 707 32.23 18.48 0.68
CA PRO A 707 31.49 17.24 0.92
C PRO A 707 30.00 17.31 0.51
N LEU A 708 29.43 16.18 0.09
CA LEU A 708 27.97 15.99 0.09
C LEU A 708 27.49 15.64 1.49
N VAL A 709 26.37 16.21 1.91
CA VAL A 709 25.71 15.90 3.18
C VAL A 709 24.40 15.18 2.88
N HIS A 710 24.27 13.95 3.38
CA HIS A 710 23.07 13.13 3.29
C HIS A 710 22.38 13.08 4.66
N VAL A 711 21.26 13.82 4.79
CA VAL A 711 20.49 13.92 6.02
C VAL A 711 19.16 13.21 5.88
N HIS A 712 18.93 12.18 6.69
CA HIS A 712 17.62 11.55 6.75
C HIS A 712 16.68 12.35 7.64
N CYS A 713 15.41 12.45 7.25
CA CYS A 713 14.41 13.18 8.01
C CYS A 713 13.00 12.63 7.79
N PHE A 714 12.10 12.91 8.74
CA PHE A 714 10.67 12.71 8.52
C PHE A 714 10.01 13.99 8.01
N SER A 715 9.04 13.83 7.11
CA SER A 715 8.10 14.89 6.70
C SER A 715 6.71 14.28 6.42
N TYR A 716 5.73 15.13 6.14
CA TYR A 716 4.38 14.71 5.80
C TYR A 716 4.38 13.89 4.52
N LYS A 717 3.46 12.93 4.45
CA LYS A 717 3.20 12.17 3.23
C LYS A 717 2.32 13.02 2.31
N ALA A 718 2.86 13.45 1.17
CA ALA A 718 2.14 14.13 0.12
C ALA A 718 2.79 13.85 -1.25
N ASP A 719 1.98 13.86 -2.31
CA ASP A 719 2.41 13.60 -3.69
C ASP A 719 2.79 14.89 -4.45
N ASP A 720 2.84 16.03 -3.75
CA ASP A 720 3.21 17.34 -4.28
C ASP A 720 4.60 17.78 -3.77
N GLU A 721 4.99 19.02 -4.08
CA GLU A 721 6.29 19.57 -3.64
C GLU A 721 6.35 19.91 -2.14
N THR A 722 5.22 19.83 -1.42
CA THR A 722 5.12 20.25 -0.02
C THR A 722 6.19 19.62 0.88
N PRO A 723 6.45 18.30 0.84
CA PRO A 723 7.49 17.69 1.67
C PRO A 723 8.90 18.20 1.32
N ARG A 724 9.16 18.48 0.04
CA ARG A 724 10.46 18.97 -0.43
C ARG A 724 10.72 20.39 0.06
N VAL A 725 9.69 21.24 0.02
CA VAL A 725 9.74 22.61 0.54
C VAL A 725 9.93 22.62 2.05
N ASP A 726 9.13 21.87 2.82
CA ASP A 726 9.27 21.74 4.29
C ASP A 726 10.69 21.33 4.69
N ILE A 727 11.23 20.31 4.04
CA ILE A 727 12.59 19.82 4.32
C ILE A 727 13.63 20.91 4.04
N CYS A 728 13.52 21.64 2.92
CA CYS A 728 14.45 22.72 2.59
C CYS A 728 14.35 23.90 3.56
N GLU A 729 13.15 24.25 4.03
CA GLU A 729 12.96 25.30 5.04
C GLU A 729 13.62 24.93 6.37
N ARG A 730 13.47 23.68 6.81
CA ARG A 730 14.10 23.17 8.04
C ARG A 730 15.62 23.10 7.91
N ILE A 731 16.15 22.66 6.76
CA ILE A 731 17.59 22.69 6.47
C ILE A 731 18.10 24.13 6.49
N THR A 732 17.40 25.07 5.84
CA THR A 732 17.78 26.49 5.80
C THR A 732 17.92 27.06 7.21
N LYS A 733 16.96 26.75 8.08
CA LYS A 733 16.93 27.20 9.47
C LYS A 733 18.16 26.72 10.26
N GLU A 734 18.46 25.43 10.22
CA GLU A 734 19.53 24.84 11.04
C GLU A 734 20.93 25.06 10.45
N LEU A 735 21.05 25.10 9.12
CA LEU A 735 22.32 25.35 8.42
C LEU A 735 22.69 26.84 8.43
N GLY A 736 21.70 27.74 8.54
CA GLY A 736 21.90 29.18 8.47
C GLY A 736 22.24 29.69 7.07
N PHE A 737 21.87 28.92 6.03
CA PHE A 737 22.11 29.22 4.61
C PHE A 737 20.85 28.87 3.80
N ALA A 738 20.41 29.77 2.94
CA ALA A 738 19.18 29.56 2.16
C ALA A 738 19.38 28.45 1.12
N VAL A 739 18.59 27.39 1.22
CA VAL A 739 18.59 26.28 0.27
C VAL A 739 17.25 26.15 -0.45
N ARG A 740 17.27 25.53 -1.63
CA ARG A 740 16.08 25.30 -2.45
C ARG A 740 16.00 23.86 -2.95
N PRO A 741 14.79 23.31 -3.17
CA PRO A 741 14.65 21.98 -3.75
C PRO A 741 15.19 21.94 -5.20
N ALA A 742 15.77 20.81 -5.59
CA ALA A 742 16.15 20.55 -6.97
C ALA A 742 14.92 20.59 -7.90
N ALA A 743 15.11 20.99 -9.16
CA ALA A 743 14.02 20.94 -10.14
C ALA A 743 13.63 19.48 -10.42
N VAL A 744 12.34 19.18 -10.52
CA VAL A 744 11.87 17.86 -10.94
C VAL A 744 12.18 17.72 -12.44
N THR A 745 13.26 17.04 -12.78
CA THR A 745 13.56 16.69 -14.18
C THR A 745 12.55 15.64 -14.64
N THR A 746 11.75 16.00 -15.65
CA THR A 746 10.63 15.21 -16.20
C THR A 746 11.07 14.00 -17.03
N THR A 747 12.13 13.30 -16.63
CA THR A 747 12.51 12.00 -17.18
C THR A 747 11.89 10.90 -16.34
N MET A 748 10.76 10.40 -16.83
CA MET A 748 10.00 9.32 -16.24
C MET A 748 10.82 8.03 -16.13
N GLY A 749 10.80 7.44 -14.93
CA GLY A 749 11.22 6.07 -14.67
C GLY A 749 11.40 5.85 -13.17
N ALA A 750 10.45 5.18 -12.52
CA ALA A 750 10.74 4.51 -11.26
C ALA A 750 11.99 3.63 -11.49
N ALA A 751 13.05 3.87 -10.69
CA ALA A 751 14.40 3.34 -10.88
C ALA A 751 15.28 4.03 -11.95
N ALA A 752 15.22 5.36 -12.09
CA ALA A 752 16.46 6.07 -12.42
C ALA A 752 17.41 5.86 -11.25
N ALA A 753 18.43 5.03 -11.47
CA ALA A 753 19.52 4.90 -10.54
C ALA A 753 20.04 6.32 -10.26
N ASP A 754 20.10 6.64 -8.97
CA ASP A 754 20.70 7.85 -8.44
C ASP A 754 22.20 7.69 -8.64
N ASP A 755 22.64 7.84 -9.88
CA ASP A 755 24.01 7.56 -10.33
C ASP A 755 25.03 8.55 -9.74
N GLY A 756 24.59 9.49 -8.88
CA GLY A 756 25.47 10.48 -8.24
C GLY A 756 26.18 11.43 -9.19
N ASN A 757 25.82 11.38 -10.47
CA ASN A 757 26.56 12.00 -11.57
C ASN A 757 25.66 12.90 -12.42
N GLY A 758 24.50 13.30 -11.88
CA GLY A 758 23.61 14.26 -12.51
C GLY A 758 24.15 15.67 -12.35
N ASP A 759 24.13 16.46 -13.44
CA ASP A 759 24.62 17.84 -13.52
C ASP A 759 24.08 18.78 -12.40
N ASP A 760 22.97 18.41 -11.73
CA ASP A 760 22.39 19.15 -10.60
C ASP A 760 23.16 19.01 -9.27
N ASP A 761 24.17 18.12 -9.16
CA ASP A 761 25.01 17.94 -7.94
C ASP A 761 26.04 19.07 -7.76
N GLU A 762 26.11 19.95 -8.75
CA GLU A 762 27.11 21.00 -8.88
C GLU A 762 26.62 22.36 -8.39
N GLU A 763 25.30 22.56 -8.28
CA GLU A 763 24.76 23.88 -7.92
C GLU A 763 24.64 24.05 -6.40
N GLU A 764 25.37 25.04 -5.88
CA GLU A 764 25.38 25.38 -4.46
C GLU A 764 23.99 25.80 -3.97
N GLY A 765 23.58 25.29 -2.80
CA GLY A 765 22.26 25.58 -2.23
C GLY A 765 21.10 24.76 -2.80
N VAL A 766 21.35 23.79 -3.68
CA VAL A 766 20.32 22.87 -4.19
C VAL A 766 20.25 21.60 -3.36
N VAL A 767 19.03 21.21 -2.97
CA VAL A 767 18.76 20.00 -2.17
C VAL A 767 17.95 19.00 -2.96
N ARG A 768 18.48 17.78 -3.09
CA ARG A 768 17.75 16.64 -3.62
C ARG A 768 17.06 15.90 -2.49
N VAL A 769 15.76 15.69 -2.61
CA VAL A 769 14.96 14.97 -1.61
C VAL A 769 14.48 13.66 -2.21
N HIS A 770 14.99 12.55 -1.67
CA HIS A 770 14.60 11.19 -2.03
C HIS A 770 13.59 10.64 -1.02
N ASN A 771 12.48 10.06 -1.48
CA ASN A 771 11.53 9.37 -0.59
C ASN A 771 12.04 7.95 -0.33
N VAL A 772 12.39 7.67 0.93
CA VAL A 772 12.95 6.38 1.36
C VAL A 772 11.85 5.36 1.58
N ARG A 773 10.83 5.72 2.38
CA ARG A 773 9.70 4.84 2.73
C ARG A 773 8.58 5.57 3.46
N ASP A 774 7.41 4.97 3.43
CA ASP A 774 6.33 5.33 4.36
C ASP A 774 6.59 4.74 5.76
N VAL A 775 6.34 5.54 6.79
CA VAL A 775 6.50 5.14 8.21
C VAL A 775 5.21 5.15 8.99
N ALA A 776 4.24 5.99 8.60
CA ALA A 776 2.88 6.01 9.13
C ALA A 776 1.91 6.52 8.03
N PRO A 777 0.58 6.42 8.21
CA PRO A 777 -0.38 6.84 7.17
C PRO A 777 -0.17 8.27 6.64
N THR A 778 0.30 9.19 7.49
CA THR A 778 0.52 10.61 7.16
C THR A 778 1.99 11.03 7.14
N LYS A 779 2.92 10.09 7.30
CA LYS A 779 4.35 10.38 7.54
C LYS A 779 5.25 9.47 6.72
N SER A 780 6.22 10.07 6.04
CA SER A 780 7.23 9.36 5.25
C SER A 780 8.63 9.78 5.69
N MET A 781 9.59 8.88 5.46
CA MET A 781 11.02 9.10 5.66
C MET A 781 11.64 9.51 4.33
N TYR A 782 12.48 10.54 4.38
CA TYR A 782 13.19 11.09 3.23
C TYR A 782 14.69 11.13 3.52
N CYS A 783 15.51 11.11 2.47
CA CYS A 783 16.93 11.45 2.50
C CYS A 783 17.13 12.72 1.68
N ALA A 784 17.54 13.81 2.33
CA ALA A 784 17.92 15.06 1.69
C ALA A 784 19.43 15.08 1.47
N SER A 785 19.86 15.31 0.23
CA SER A 785 21.27 15.34 -0.17
C SER A 785 21.61 16.69 -0.79
N PHE A 786 22.68 17.32 -0.33
CA PHE A 786 23.14 18.61 -0.86
C PHE A 786 24.65 18.78 -0.67
N ARG A 787 25.26 19.60 -1.53
CA ARG A 787 26.66 20.01 -1.40
C ARG A 787 26.78 21.02 -0.26
N LEU A 788 27.71 20.79 0.68
CA LEU A 788 27.93 21.73 1.78
C LEU A 788 28.31 23.12 1.22
N PRO A 789 27.56 24.19 1.53
CA PRO A 789 27.87 25.52 1.02
C PRO A 789 29.22 26.03 1.53
N ARG A 790 29.96 26.74 0.69
CA ARG A 790 31.28 27.32 0.99
C ARG A 790 31.19 28.28 2.17
N GLU A 791 30.17 29.14 2.18
CA GLU A 791 29.94 30.12 3.24
C GLU A 791 29.74 29.46 4.61
N VAL A 792 29.20 28.24 4.64
CA VAL A 792 29.00 27.46 5.86
C VAL A 792 30.29 26.73 6.21
N ALA A 793 30.90 26.01 5.26
CA ALA A 793 32.08 25.18 5.48
C ALA A 793 33.29 25.96 6.01
N PHE A 794 33.47 27.19 5.51
CA PHE A 794 34.62 28.06 5.81
C PHE A 794 34.30 29.20 6.79
N ALA A 795 33.07 29.26 7.32
CA ALA A 795 32.74 30.20 8.39
C ALA A 795 33.68 30.00 9.60
N PRO A 796 33.83 31.02 10.47
CA PRO A 796 34.48 30.82 11.77
C PRO A 796 33.81 29.67 12.54
N ARG A 797 34.63 28.79 13.15
CA ARG A 797 34.13 27.78 14.09
C ARG A 797 33.48 28.50 15.27
N GLY A 798 32.25 28.09 15.59
CA GLY A 798 31.45 28.64 16.69
C GLY A 798 31.90 28.17 18.06
#